data_AF-A0A6N7PHM5-F1
#
_entry.id   AF-A0A6N7PHM5-F1
#
_cell.length_a   1.000
_cell.length_b   1.000
_cell.length_c   1.000
_cell.angle_alpha   90.00
_cell.angle_beta   90.00
_cell.angle_gamma   90.00
#
_symmetry.space_group_name_H-M   'P 1'
#
loop_
_entity.id
_entity.type
_entity.pdbx_description
1 polymer ?
#
loop_
_entity_poly.entity_id
_entity_poly.type
_entity_poly.pdbx_seq_one_letter_code
_entity_poly.pdbx_strand_id
1 'polypeptide(L)'
;MNGKAERIDYDIAVIGAGPVGCVSALAFARRGARVLLLESNPRAVERLAGEWLHPPAVDILRGLGVDLRANTTYETGRGFVLYPDDGTTPIALPYRAGNVGHAIEHARLVERLREHASGEGLIDYQPGSRATNIVEKALSYQQKGGATRTIRAGLVVGASGRSGVAHAALSIDRSAATYSRMAGLLLEGVRMPLEGHGHVFLGGPGPALAYRIDDRRVRLCLDVPLSMRVQRSKAATLWDAYAHVLPEALRPAFRRALEAGEIAWATNQIRPRVDYGREGLALVGDAVGHHHPLTALGMTLGFQDAIALSEAKSFRAYSRGRAIGSRAPEMLAVALYEVFADTSDETAAIRSGIYDLWREQPAERMRTMSFLSCEDTNALHFGRSFLKALLRASSAIVRDGVVRRDPRHAAGVAGELGMRLQWMMRATLHLAPAEPTRDFPRSAEDRYGAALKAAAGRAEVLEHPAAERATRLGKTRLEPRTALARGVRALAREQAEDGSWEGEVVWNPMLAAQYVLACHVMGEPIDPVRRERLLLHFARTRLPDGTWGMHELSQPYLFVTTLVYVAARVLGVPADDALVAKGLVFIREQGGASAIPTWGKLWLALCGLYAWEGVPKVLPEAWLLPRSWALHPSKYYCHTRYIYLGMSLLVAAKRSAPETALTRALRDELYPQGFGAVDFAAARRQRRAAELHTPPSLALEFAYQAFEVVDRVRSAKSRTGLLSALREEVRFDLRTSGHTGLSPVSGLLGILALWMHDPQDPDARMALERFEGWIWEDDTDGARVAGARSATWDTSFAAQALVAASRHVDVSEALARADRFLEDQQIREASEDAAAHDRLDPRGGYCFAGVWHGWPVSDCTAEAMLARLESPHSKASAEDMAAAVRFVLRCQNPDGSFGSYEARRTRLPLEWLNPAEMFGDSMSEDAYVECTASCIAALAAFQEHHPELLRSEVDIAIRRAAARLRALQRADGSFPAAWGVCFIYGTMFGVRGLLAAGAPPHDHAIRKACAWIKARQQPDGGWGEHHESAIVGQYRENARSQVIQTAWAITALLEAKDPDWDAIDRGARFLASAQRDDGTWPAEEPAGIFFRTALLHYTLYKSYFPIASLGLYETRRAEREVWGRERAAAFEPALG
;
A
#
# COMPACT_ATOMS: atom_id res chain seq x y z
N MET A 1 30.92 44.40 -63.71
CA MET A 1 29.66 45.10 -63.37
C MET A 1 29.54 45.12 -61.86
N ASN A 2 29.37 46.32 -61.27
CA ASN A 2 29.33 46.59 -59.83
C ASN A 2 28.17 45.87 -59.13
N GLY A 3 28.47 44.88 -58.28
CA GLY A 3 27.53 44.40 -57.27
C GLY A 3 27.53 45.37 -56.09
N LYS A 4 26.43 46.10 -55.88
CA LYS A 4 26.24 46.91 -54.67
C LYS A 4 26.32 45.99 -53.46
N ALA A 5 27.36 46.13 -52.64
CA ALA A 5 27.44 45.46 -51.35
C ALA A 5 26.20 45.81 -50.53
N GLU A 6 25.43 44.80 -50.09
CA GLU A 6 24.28 45.03 -49.23
C GLU A 6 24.73 45.69 -47.94
N ARG A 7 24.19 46.86 -47.62
CA ARG A 7 24.53 47.61 -46.41
C ARG A 7 24.03 46.85 -45.18
N ILE A 8 24.97 46.35 -44.38
CA ILE A 8 24.73 45.73 -43.06
C ILE A 8 24.74 46.85 -42.01
N ASP A 9 23.69 46.94 -41.19
CA ASP A 9 23.56 47.98 -40.15
C ASP A 9 24.28 47.57 -38.85
N TYR A 10 24.24 46.27 -38.52
CA TYR A 10 24.91 45.66 -37.37
C TYR A 10 25.50 44.31 -37.79
N ASP A 11 26.66 43.93 -37.24
CA ASP A 11 27.22 42.61 -37.51
C ASP A 11 26.30 41.52 -36.95
N ILE A 12 25.78 41.75 -35.74
CA ILE A 12 24.92 40.81 -35.01
C ILE A 12 23.70 41.53 -34.44
N ALA A 13 22.53 40.91 -34.50
CA ALA A 13 21.33 41.36 -33.77
C ALA A 13 20.81 40.27 -32.84
N VAL A 14 20.81 40.52 -31.53
CA VAL A 14 20.37 39.59 -30.48
C VAL A 14 18.98 39.98 -29.99
N ILE A 15 18.04 39.02 -30.00
CA ILE A 15 16.65 39.22 -29.60
C ILE A 15 16.39 38.62 -28.22
N GLY A 16 16.21 39.50 -27.24
CA GLY A 16 16.00 39.20 -25.82
C GLY A 16 17.28 39.45 -25.03
N ALA A 17 17.21 40.32 -24.02
CA ALA A 17 18.32 40.61 -23.10
C ALA A 17 18.13 39.87 -21.76
N GLY A 18 17.75 38.59 -21.84
CA GLY A 18 17.89 37.66 -20.71
C GLY A 18 19.35 37.24 -20.52
N PRO A 19 19.66 36.33 -19.59
CA PRO A 19 21.05 35.98 -19.27
C PRO A 19 21.84 35.53 -20.51
N VAL A 20 21.28 34.60 -21.29
CA VAL A 20 21.93 34.05 -22.50
C VAL A 20 22.07 35.09 -23.61
N GLY A 21 21.10 35.99 -23.74
CA GLY A 21 21.13 37.07 -24.73
C GLY A 21 22.24 38.08 -24.45
N CYS A 22 22.37 38.53 -23.20
CA CYS A 22 23.46 39.41 -22.79
C CYS A 22 24.82 38.75 -22.98
N VAL A 23 24.97 37.48 -22.58
CA VAL A 23 26.22 36.71 -22.79
C VAL A 23 26.55 36.57 -24.28
N SER A 24 25.54 36.35 -25.14
CA SER A 24 25.74 36.31 -26.59
C SER A 24 26.22 37.64 -27.13
N ALA A 25 25.61 38.76 -26.71
CA ALA A 25 26.01 40.08 -27.14
C ALA A 25 27.46 40.41 -26.71
N LEU A 26 27.80 40.15 -25.44
CA LEU A 26 29.15 40.33 -24.90
C LEU A 26 30.18 39.45 -25.62
N ALA A 27 29.85 38.19 -25.90
CA ALA A 27 30.75 37.27 -26.60
C ALA A 27 31.09 37.74 -28.03
N PHE A 28 30.10 38.25 -28.77
CA PHE A 28 30.32 38.82 -30.09
C PHE A 28 31.06 40.16 -30.04
N ALA A 29 30.70 41.05 -29.12
CA ALA A 29 31.36 42.34 -28.94
C ALA A 29 32.85 42.18 -28.60
N ARG A 30 33.21 41.22 -27.73
CA ARG A 30 34.59 40.84 -27.41
C ARG A 30 35.43 40.44 -28.62
N ARG A 31 34.78 40.00 -29.70
CA ARG A 31 35.42 39.60 -30.96
C ARG A 31 35.41 40.73 -32.00
N GLY A 32 35.02 41.95 -31.60
CA GLY A 32 35.01 43.14 -32.43
C GLY A 32 33.73 43.36 -33.24
N ALA A 33 32.67 42.57 -33.03
CA ALA A 33 31.42 42.72 -33.76
C ALA A 33 30.55 43.83 -33.16
N ARG A 34 29.94 44.66 -34.02
CA ARG A 34 28.92 45.63 -33.61
C ARG A 34 27.58 44.92 -33.41
N VAL A 35 27.06 44.96 -32.18
CA VAL A 35 25.88 44.17 -31.78
C VAL A 35 24.69 45.08 -31.48
N LEU A 36 23.51 44.74 -32.00
CA LEU A 36 22.23 45.28 -31.54
C LEU A 36 21.61 44.31 -30.53
N LEU A 37 21.33 44.75 -29.30
CA LEU A 37 20.68 43.94 -28.27
C LEU A 37 19.28 44.48 -27.96
N LEU A 38 18.24 43.71 -28.27
CA LEU A 38 16.85 44.12 -28.08
C LEU A 38 16.23 43.47 -26.84
N GLU A 39 15.51 44.25 -26.03
CA GLU A 39 14.71 43.74 -24.92
C GLU A 39 13.31 44.33 -24.91
N SER A 40 12.29 43.49 -24.93
CA SER A 40 10.90 43.91 -24.91
C SER A 40 10.41 44.37 -23.53
N ASN A 41 10.94 43.79 -22.45
CA ASN A 41 10.62 44.16 -21.07
C ASN A 41 11.90 44.55 -20.30
N PRO A 42 12.13 45.86 -20.09
CA PRO A 42 13.35 46.34 -19.46
C PRO A 42 13.42 46.03 -17.95
N ARG A 43 12.29 45.67 -17.31
CA ARG A 43 12.31 45.24 -15.91
C ARG A 43 12.85 43.82 -15.82
N ALA A 44 13.79 43.58 -14.91
CA ALA A 44 14.15 42.23 -14.52
C ALA A 44 12.96 41.67 -13.72
N VAL A 45 12.13 40.84 -14.36
CA VAL A 45 10.95 40.28 -13.69
C VAL A 45 11.41 39.23 -12.69
N GLU A 46 10.92 39.28 -11.46
CA GLU A 46 11.02 38.18 -10.51
C GLU A 46 10.38 36.94 -11.13
N ARG A 47 11.22 36.03 -11.62
CA ARG A 47 10.81 34.78 -12.23
C ARG A 47 11.52 33.66 -11.49
N LEU A 48 10.78 32.62 -11.14
CA LEU A 48 11.35 31.34 -10.71
C LEU A 48 12.01 30.66 -11.92
N ALA A 49 13.25 31.06 -12.21
CA ALA A 49 14.05 30.56 -13.32
C ALA A 49 15.54 30.77 -13.03
N GLY A 50 16.39 29.81 -13.43
CA GLY A 50 17.85 29.94 -13.49
C GLY A 50 18.51 30.80 -12.41
N GLU A 51 18.72 30.24 -11.22
CA GLU A 51 19.41 30.90 -10.08
C GLU A 51 20.73 30.20 -9.70
N TRP A 52 21.07 29.07 -10.33
CA TRP A 52 22.31 28.33 -10.09
C TRP A 52 23.15 28.20 -11.37
N LEU A 53 24.42 28.60 -11.30
CA LEU A 53 25.39 28.53 -12.39
C LEU A 53 26.47 27.49 -12.05
N HIS A 54 26.65 26.51 -12.94
CA HIS A 54 27.76 25.57 -12.83
C HIS A 54 29.12 26.23 -13.14
N PRO A 55 30.26 25.66 -12.72
CA PRO A 55 31.59 26.26 -12.89
C PRO A 55 31.89 26.78 -14.31
N PRO A 56 31.59 26.04 -15.41
CA PRO A 56 31.86 26.55 -16.76
C PRO A 56 31.10 27.85 -17.09
N ALA A 57 29.89 28.04 -16.55
CA ALA A 57 29.15 29.28 -16.75
C ALA A 57 29.79 30.45 -15.99
N VAL A 58 30.28 30.21 -14.78
CA VAL A 58 31.01 31.22 -13.98
C VAL A 58 32.32 31.62 -14.68
N ASP A 59 33.04 30.64 -15.23
CA ASP A 59 34.28 30.91 -15.97
C ASP A 59 34.04 31.66 -17.27
N ILE A 60 32.94 31.37 -17.99
CA ILE A 60 32.51 32.16 -19.16
C ILE A 60 32.24 33.62 -18.74
N LEU A 61 31.49 33.85 -17.66
CA LEU A 61 31.19 35.20 -17.20
C LEU A 61 32.44 35.98 -16.78
N ARG A 62 33.33 35.34 -16.00
CA ARG A 62 34.64 35.93 -15.64
C ARG A 62 35.45 36.24 -16.89
N GLY A 63 35.48 35.28 -17.83
CA GLY A 63 36.07 35.43 -19.14
C GLY A 63 35.57 36.71 -19.80
N LEU A 64 34.26 36.94 -19.82
CA LEU A 64 33.55 38.12 -20.36
C LEU A 64 33.63 39.40 -19.49
N GLY A 65 34.37 39.37 -18.38
CA GLY A 65 34.58 40.55 -17.52
C GLY A 65 33.47 40.77 -16.49
N VAL A 66 32.54 39.83 -16.37
CA VAL A 66 31.45 39.85 -15.39
C VAL A 66 31.85 39.00 -14.18
N ASP A 67 32.39 39.63 -13.14
CA ASP A 67 32.70 38.92 -11.90
C ASP A 67 31.51 38.92 -10.93
N LEU A 68 30.84 37.77 -10.81
CA LEU A 68 29.73 37.62 -9.87
C LEU A 68 30.21 37.60 -8.40
N ARG A 69 31.46 37.19 -8.15
CA ARG A 69 31.99 36.95 -6.79
C ARG A 69 32.52 38.17 -6.08
N ALA A 70 32.93 39.20 -6.81
CA ALA A 70 33.58 40.39 -6.27
C ALA A 70 32.85 41.05 -5.08
N ASN A 71 31.53 40.81 -4.94
CA ASN A 71 30.69 41.36 -3.86
C ASN A 71 29.77 40.30 -3.21
N THR A 72 30.13 39.01 -3.24
CA THR A 72 29.34 37.94 -2.63
C THR A 72 29.75 37.74 -1.17
N THR A 73 28.82 37.90 -0.24
CA THR A 73 29.06 37.78 1.22
C THR A 73 28.64 36.43 1.81
N TYR A 74 28.14 35.51 0.98
CA TYR A 74 27.64 34.20 1.39
C TYR A 74 28.34 33.05 0.67
N GLU A 75 28.35 31.88 1.30
CA GLU A 75 28.92 30.68 0.69
C GLU A 75 28.01 30.13 -0.41
N THR A 76 28.58 29.84 -1.58
CA THR A 76 27.83 29.27 -2.71
C THR A 76 28.75 28.51 -3.68
N GLY A 77 28.17 27.57 -4.43
CA GLY A 77 28.82 26.95 -5.58
C GLY A 77 29.81 25.81 -5.29
N ARG A 78 29.80 25.19 -4.11
CA ARG A 78 30.71 24.07 -3.78
C ARG A 78 30.31 22.73 -4.42
N GLY A 79 29.02 22.55 -4.73
CA GLY A 79 28.47 21.32 -5.29
C GLY A 79 27.02 21.13 -4.87
N PHE A 80 26.56 19.88 -4.84
CA PHE A 80 25.24 19.51 -4.33
C PHE A 80 25.33 18.49 -3.19
N VAL A 81 24.25 18.37 -2.40
CA VAL A 81 24.05 17.28 -1.44
C VAL A 81 22.70 16.65 -1.72
N LEU A 82 22.68 15.33 -1.85
CA LEU A 82 21.46 14.55 -1.98
C LEU A 82 21.04 14.02 -0.61
N TYR A 83 19.77 14.18 -0.26
CA TYR A 83 19.09 13.52 0.84
C TYR A 83 18.23 12.38 0.27
N PRO A 84 18.67 11.12 0.44
CA PRO A 84 17.97 9.95 -0.06
C PRO A 84 16.56 9.78 0.53
N ASP A 85 15.68 9.14 -0.22
CA ASP A 85 14.30 8.78 0.17
C ASP A 85 14.21 7.49 1.00
N ASP A 86 15.31 6.75 1.13
CA ASP A 86 15.42 5.54 1.95
C ASP A 86 15.90 5.83 3.39
N GLY A 87 16.01 7.12 3.76
CA GLY A 87 16.46 7.57 5.08
C GLY A 87 17.97 7.39 5.35
N THR A 88 18.75 6.95 4.35
CA THR A 88 20.20 6.79 4.51
C THR A 88 20.94 8.13 4.57
N THR A 89 22.21 8.10 4.96
CA THR A 89 23.00 9.33 5.19
C THR A 89 23.13 10.20 3.93
N PRO A 90 23.08 11.55 4.06
CA PRO A 90 23.19 12.45 2.92
C PRO A 90 24.48 12.25 2.11
N ILE A 91 24.39 12.34 0.78
CA ILE A 91 25.49 12.09 -0.16
C ILE A 91 25.98 13.43 -0.73
N ALA A 92 27.20 13.83 -0.37
CA ALA A 92 27.84 15.01 -0.92
C ALA A 92 28.38 14.75 -2.34
N LEU A 93 28.08 15.67 -3.25
CA LEU A 93 28.46 15.68 -4.66
C LEU A 93 29.22 16.99 -4.96
N PRO A 94 30.50 17.10 -4.54
CA PRO A 94 31.31 18.29 -4.75
C PRO A 94 31.74 18.44 -6.21
N TYR A 95 32.02 19.67 -6.65
CA TYR A 95 32.76 19.88 -7.89
C TYR A 95 34.23 19.46 -7.77
N ARG A 96 34.92 19.34 -8.91
CA ARG A 96 36.37 19.10 -8.95
C ARG A 96 37.11 20.20 -8.20
N ALA A 97 38.17 19.83 -7.48
CA ALA A 97 38.98 20.80 -6.75
C ALA A 97 39.40 21.98 -7.63
N GLY A 98 39.11 23.20 -7.17
CA GLY A 98 39.34 24.46 -7.91
C GLY A 98 38.12 24.96 -8.70
N ASN A 99 37.18 24.08 -9.07
CA ASN A 99 35.94 24.45 -9.75
C ASN A 99 34.88 24.82 -8.72
N VAL A 100 34.26 25.98 -8.90
CA VAL A 100 33.22 26.47 -7.99
C VAL A 100 32.14 27.13 -8.85
N GLY A 101 30.89 26.74 -8.62
CA GLY A 101 29.71 27.36 -9.23
C GLY A 101 29.33 28.69 -8.56
N HIS A 102 28.10 29.13 -8.78
CA HIS A 102 27.55 30.30 -8.11
C HIS A 102 26.02 30.31 -8.14
N ALA A 103 25.37 30.58 -7.01
CA ALA A 103 23.93 30.79 -6.94
C ALA A 103 23.64 32.27 -6.64
N ILE A 104 22.69 32.84 -7.38
CA ILE A 104 22.30 34.25 -7.30
C ILE A 104 20.85 34.38 -7.74
N GLU A 105 20.12 35.33 -7.15
CA GLU A 105 18.77 35.66 -7.59
C GLU A 105 18.73 36.06 -9.08
N HIS A 106 17.76 35.51 -9.81
CA HIS A 106 17.68 35.64 -11.26
C HIS A 106 17.63 37.08 -11.74
N ALA A 107 16.83 37.92 -11.09
CA ALA A 107 16.67 39.32 -11.45
C ALA A 107 18.03 40.06 -11.35
N ARG A 108 18.77 39.83 -10.27
CA ARG A 108 20.08 40.45 -10.04
C ARG A 108 21.15 39.97 -11.02
N LEU A 109 21.11 38.71 -11.44
CA LEU A 109 21.97 38.20 -12.52
C LEU A 109 21.69 38.94 -13.83
N VAL A 110 20.41 39.07 -14.19
CA VAL A 110 20.00 39.75 -15.44
C VAL A 110 20.39 41.23 -15.41
N GLU A 111 20.18 41.92 -14.29
CA GLU A 111 20.58 43.32 -14.10
C GLU A 111 22.08 43.51 -14.32
N ARG A 112 22.93 42.74 -13.62
CA ARG A 112 24.39 42.84 -13.78
C ARG A 112 24.83 42.57 -15.22
N LEU A 113 24.22 41.60 -15.88
CA LEU A 113 24.54 41.29 -17.28
C LEU A 113 24.10 42.40 -18.24
N ARG A 114 22.94 43.01 -18.01
CA ARG A 114 22.45 44.15 -18.79
C ARG A 114 23.31 45.39 -18.56
N GLU A 115 23.73 45.66 -17.32
CA GLU A 115 24.67 46.74 -16.97
C GLU A 115 25.99 46.59 -17.74
N HIS A 116 26.60 45.40 -17.69
CA HIS A 116 27.85 45.14 -18.44
C HIS A 116 27.64 45.23 -19.95
N ALA A 117 26.55 44.68 -20.48
CA ALA A 117 26.24 44.78 -21.91
C ALA A 117 26.01 46.23 -22.35
N SER A 118 25.39 47.06 -21.52
CA SER A 118 25.15 48.48 -21.81
C SER A 118 26.40 49.35 -21.70
N GLY A 119 27.38 48.94 -20.89
CA GLY A 119 28.66 49.63 -20.75
C GLY A 119 29.68 49.30 -21.84
N GLU A 120 29.41 48.30 -22.68
CA GLU A 120 30.30 47.88 -23.77
C GLU A 120 30.04 48.70 -25.04
N GLY A 121 31.04 49.42 -25.53
CA GLY A 121 30.89 50.41 -26.61
C GLY A 121 30.49 49.84 -27.97
N LEU A 122 30.67 48.52 -28.16
CA LEU A 122 30.26 47.81 -29.38
C LEU A 122 28.83 47.26 -29.32
N ILE A 123 28.13 47.39 -28.19
CA ILE A 123 26.76 46.92 -28.00
C ILE A 123 25.79 48.10 -27.95
N ASP A 124 24.88 48.14 -28.92
CA ASP A 124 23.74 49.04 -28.93
C ASP A 124 22.56 48.36 -28.22
N TYR A 125 22.41 48.65 -26.92
CA TYR A 125 21.33 48.11 -26.11
C TYR A 125 20.05 48.95 -26.20
N GLN A 126 18.96 48.34 -26.65
CA GLN A 126 17.66 48.97 -26.87
C GLN A 126 16.59 48.41 -25.92
N PRO A 127 16.49 48.94 -24.68
CA PRO A 127 15.46 48.54 -23.72
C PRO A 127 14.05 48.98 -24.15
N GLY A 128 13.04 48.12 -23.91
CA GLY A 128 11.65 48.37 -24.30
C GLY A 128 11.36 48.20 -25.79
N SER A 129 12.27 47.58 -26.55
CA SER A 129 12.16 47.30 -27.98
C SER A 129 11.83 45.84 -28.25
N ARG A 130 10.68 45.60 -28.87
CA ARG A 130 10.20 44.25 -29.21
C ARG A 130 10.46 43.94 -30.68
N ALA A 131 11.13 42.82 -30.95
CA ALA A 131 11.22 42.28 -32.30
C ALA A 131 9.86 41.76 -32.77
N THR A 132 9.46 42.12 -33.99
CA THR A 132 8.12 41.87 -34.54
C THR A 132 8.14 40.92 -35.74
N ASN A 133 9.16 41.01 -36.59
CA ASN A 133 9.31 40.14 -37.76
C ASN A 133 10.78 39.91 -38.13
N ILE A 134 11.08 38.74 -38.69
CA ILE A 134 12.39 38.41 -39.28
C ILE A 134 12.16 37.80 -40.65
N VAL A 135 12.75 38.41 -41.68
CA VAL A 135 12.76 37.87 -43.05
C VAL A 135 14.21 37.84 -43.50
N GLU A 136 14.74 36.64 -43.74
CA GLU A 136 16.16 36.41 -44.04
C GLU A 136 17.08 37.06 -42.99
N LYS A 137 17.82 38.12 -43.35
CA LYS A 137 18.73 38.89 -42.50
C LYS A 137 18.16 40.22 -42.02
N ALA A 138 16.91 40.54 -42.40
CA ALA A 138 16.23 41.76 -42.00
C ALA A 138 15.42 41.54 -40.72
N LEU A 139 15.74 42.28 -39.66
CA LEU A 139 15.07 42.26 -38.37
C LEU A 139 14.23 43.53 -38.24
N SER A 140 12.92 43.37 -38.04
CA SER A 140 12.02 44.47 -37.71
C SER A 140 11.71 44.49 -36.22
N TYR A 141 11.82 45.65 -35.59
CA TYR A 141 11.53 45.83 -34.18
C TYR A 141 10.83 47.18 -33.91
N GLN A 142 10.12 47.24 -32.80
CA GLN A 142 9.35 48.42 -32.42
C GLN A 142 9.53 48.70 -30.93
N GLN A 143 9.84 49.95 -30.59
CA GLN A 143 9.81 50.44 -29.21
C GLN A 143 8.36 50.78 -28.84
N LYS A 144 7.97 50.55 -27.58
CA LYS A 144 6.59 50.80 -27.12
C LYS A 144 6.12 52.23 -27.46
N GLY A 145 5.16 52.36 -28.38
CA GLY A 145 4.61 53.64 -28.86
C GLY A 145 5.38 54.32 -30.00
N GLY A 146 6.46 53.73 -30.52
CA GLY A 146 7.26 54.26 -31.63
C GLY A 146 6.97 53.62 -32.99
N ALA A 147 7.58 54.14 -34.06
CA ALA A 147 7.52 53.56 -35.40
C ALA A 147 8.35 52.28 -35.51
N THR A 148 7.93 51.32 -36.34
CA THR A 148 8.68 50.10 -36.64
C THR A 148 9.98 50.46 -37.37
N ARG A 149 11.11 49.94 -36.88
CA ARG A 149 12.42 50.07 -37.51
C ARG A 149 12.83 48.71 -38.08
N THR A 150 13.40 48.71 -39.28
CA THR A 150 13.96 47.50 -39.90
C THR A 150 15.43 47.71 -40.13
N ILE A 151 16.24 46.76 -39.67
CA ILE A 151 17.70 46.75 -39.83
C ILE A 151 18.13 45.46 -40.51
N ARG A 152 19.28 45.47 -41.17
CA ARG A 152 19.94 44.25 -41.66
C ARG A 152 21.11 43.87 -40.77
N ALA A 153 21.15 42.62 -40.33
CA ALA A 153 22.23 42.08 -39.52
C ALA A 153 22.98 40.96 -40.25
N GLY A 154 24.29 40.84 -40.02
CA GLY A 154 25.09 39.72 -40.55
C GLY A 154 24.57 38.36 -40.03
N LEU A 155 24.15 38.33 -38.75
CA LEU A 155 23.48 37.22 -38.08
C LEU A 155 22.41 37.74 -37.11
N VAL A 156 21.23 37.13 -37.12
CA VAL A 156 20.21 37.33 -36.08
C VAL A 156 20.28 36.17 -35.08
N VAL A 157 20.30 36.48 -33.78
CA VAL A 157 20.36 35.50 -32.68
C VAL A 157 19.07 35.55 -31.87
N GLY A 158 18.29 34.47 -31.89
CA GLY A 158 17.11 34.31 -31.08
C GLY A 158 17.45 33.81 -29.67
N ALA A 159 17.35 34.70 -28.68
CA ALA A 159 17.62 34.43 -27.27
C ALA A 159 16.40 34.72 -26.36
N SER A 160 15.19 34.71 -26.92
CA SER A 160 13.95 35.15 -26.22
C SER A 160 13.31 34.08 -25.30
N GLY A 161 14.03 32.99 -25.01
CA GLY A 161 13.53 31.87 -24.19
C GLY A 161 12.64 30.90 -24.97
N ARG A 162 11.64 30.29 -24.30
CA ARG A 162 10.82 29.17 -24.82
C ARG A 162 9.93 29.53 -26.02
N SER A 163 9.75 30.81 -26.32
CA SER A 163 8.96 31.28 -27.47
C SER A 163 9.39 32.68 -27.91
N GLY A 164 9.33 32.97 -29.20
CA GLY A 164 9.64 34.31 -29.72
C GLY A 164 9.46 34.40 -31.23
N VAL A 165 9.74 35.59 -31.77
CA VAL A 165 9.65 35.85 -33.22
C VAL A 165 10.64 35.00 -34.03
N ALA A 166 11.79 34.62 -33.43
CA ALA A 166 12.77 33.74 -34.05
C ALA A 166 12.21 32.32 -34.29
N HIS A 167 11.43 31.77 -33.34
CA HIS A 167 10.75 30.48 -33.54
C HIS A 167 9.74 30.54 -34.68
N ALA A 168 8.95 31.62 -34.76
CA ALA A 168 7.97 31.83 -35.81
C ALA A 168 8.64 31.94 -37.19
N ALA A 169 9.72 32.70 -37.30
CA ALA A 169 10.47 32.87 -38.55
C ALA A 169 11.16 31.58 -39.03
N LEU A 170 11.47 30.66 -38.12
CA LEU A 170 12.04 29.36 -38.44
C LEU A 170 11.00 28.26 -38.65
N SER A 171 9.70 28.57 -38.50
CA SER A 171 8.60 27.57 -38.57
C SER A 171 8.83 26.36 -37.65
N ILE A 172 9.43 26.60 -36.48
CA ILE A 172 9.74 25.56 -35.49
C ILE A 172 8.47 25.15 -34.75
N ASP A 173 8.24 23.85 -34.60
CA ASP A 173 7.19 23.29 -33.75
C ASP A 173 7.44 23.67 -32.28
N ARG A 174 6.39 24.17 -31.64
CA ARG A 174 6.39 24.67 -30.26
C ARG A 174 5.79 23.68 -29.26
N SER A 175 5.40 22.49 -29.71
CA SER A 175 4.93 21.42 -28.83
C SER A 175 5.99 21.08 -27.77
N ALA A 176 5.57 20.95 -26.51
CA ALA A 176 6.42 20.57 -25.39
C ALA A 176 5.60 19.74 -24.39
N ALA A 177 6.20 18.67 -23.87
CA ALA A 177 5.57 17.84 -22.86
C ALA A 177 5.69 18.48 -21.48
N THR A 178 4.59 18.55 -20.74
CA THR A 178 4.58 19.02 -19.34
C THR A 178 4.71 17.81 -18.42
N TYR A 179 5.67 17.85 -17.49
CA TYR A 179 5.93 16.76 -16.55
C TYR A 179 5.44 17.06 -15.14
N SER A 180 5.63 18.31 -14.70
CA SER A 180 5.35 18.75 -13.34
C SER A 180 5.23 20.27 -13.26
N ARG A 181 4.93 20.77 -12.06
CA ARG A 181 4.90 22.19 -11.73
C ARG A 181 5.89 22.42 -10.58
N MET A 182 6.68 23.47 -10.65
CA MET A 182 7.59 23.87 -9.59
C MET A 182 6.95 24.96 -8.73
N ALA A 183 6.89 24.74 -7.42
CA ALA A 183 6.51 25.75 -6.43
C ALA A 183 7.79 26.31 -5.76
N GLY A 184 8.07 27.60 -5.97
CA GLY A 184 9.21 28.31 -5.40
C GLY A 184 8.82 29.16 -4.20
N LEU A 185 9.59 29.05 -3.12
CA LEU A 185 9.45 29.82 -1.88
C LEU A 185 10.78 30.45 -1.49
N LEU A 186 10.73 31.56 -0.74
CA LEU A 186 11.90 32.16 -0.11
C LEU A 186 11.87 31.86 1.39
N LEU A 187 12.93 31.24 1.89
CA LEU A 187 13.12 30.98 3.31
C LEU A 187 14.09 32.02 3.87
N GLU A 188 13.65 32.77 4.88
CA GLU A 188 14.47 33.79 5.53
C GLU A 188 14.98 33.33 6.90
N GLY A 189 16.20 33.78 7.24
CA GLY A 189 16.79 33.59 8.57
C GLY A 189 17.11 32.13 8.91
N VAL A 190 17.43 31.32 7.90
CA VAL A 190 17.72 29.89 8.06
C VAL A 190 19.17 29.57 7.68
N ARG A 191 19.77 28.60 8.38
CA ARG A 191 21.06 28.01 8.02
C ARG A 191 20.83 26.71 7.26
N MET A 192 21.55 26.53 6.17
CA MET A 192 21.52 25.28 5.41
C MET A 192 22.30 24.20 6.16
N PRO A 193 21.88 22.92 6.07
CA PRO A 193 22.61 21.80 6.68
C PRO A 193 24.07 21.73 6.23
N LEU A 194 24.35 22.01 4.94
CA LEU A 194 25.69 22.17 4.41
C LEU A 194 25.78 23.45 3.57
N GLU A 195 26.25 24.53 4.18
CA GLU A 195 26.42 25.81 3.49
C GLU A 195 27.33 25.71 2.25
N GLY A 196 27.07 26.58 1.28
CA GLY A 196 27.77 26.58 0.00
C GLY A 196 27.34 25.51 -1.01
N HIS A 197 26.46 24.57 -0.63
CA HIS A 197 25.94 23.53 -1.54
C HIS A 197 24.48 23.77 -1.92
N GLY A 198 24.09 23.30 -3.10
CA GLY A 198 22.69 23.05 -3.44
C GLY A 198 22.21 21.76 -2.77
N HIS A 199 20.96 21.67 -2.41
CA HIS A 199 20.40 20.52 -1.70
C HIS A 199 19.27 19.91 -2.53
N VAL A 200 19.25 18.58 -2.63
CA VAL A 200 18.19 17.81 -3.29
C VAL A 200 17.58 16.88 -2.24
N PHE A 201 16.29 17.04 -1.95
CA PHE A 201 15.56 16.22 -0.99
C PHE A 201 14.58 15.30 -1.73
N LEU A 202 14.71 14.00 -1.48
CA LEU A 202 13.86 12.96 -2.05
C LEU A 202 12.89 12.39 -1.00
N GLY A 203 11.85 11.69 -1.46
CA GLY A 203 10.81 11.08 -0.61
C GLY A 203 9.44 11.74 -0.73
N GLY A 204 9.38 12.97 -1.24
CA GLY A 204 8.14 13.70 -1.50
C GLY A 204 7.44 13.22 -2.78
N PRO A 205 6.32 13.84 -3.17
CA PRO A 205 5.65 13.55 -4.45
C PRO A 205 6.57 13.74 -5.66
N GLY A 206 7.49 14.69 -5.59
CA GLY A 206 8.63 14.86 -6.50
C GLY A 206 9.85 15.39 -5.73
N PRO A 207 11.00 15.61 -6.39
CA PRO A 207 12.20 16.15 -5.74
C PRO A 207 12.02 17.60 -5.26
N ALA A 208 12.54 17.92 -4.08
CA ALA A 208 12.65 19.30 -3.60
C ALA A 208 14.10 19.79 -3.69
N LEU A 209 14.29 21.06 -4.05
CA LEU A 209 15.60 21.71 -4.17
C LEU A 209 15.72 22.87 -3.21
N ALA A 210 16.87 23.04 -2.56
CA ALA A 210 17.15 24.25 -1.79
C ALA A 210 18.58 24.76 -1.97
N TYR A 211 18.73 26.07 -2.11
CA TYR A 211 20.05 26.71 -2.25
C TYR A 211 20.02 28.18 -1.81
N ARG A 212 21.15 28.65 -1.29
CA ARG A 212 21.33 30.03 -0.84
C ARG A 212 21.49 30.97 -2.03
N ILE A 213 20.68 32.04 -2.05
CA ILE A 213 20.72 33.07 -3.11
C ILE A 213 21.20 34.43 -2.61
N ASP A 214 21.18 34.67 -1.29
CA ASP A 214 21.82 35.81 -0.61
C ASP A 214 22.20 35.47 0.85
N ASP A 215 22.67 36.46 1.62
CA ASP A 215 23.12 36.29 3.02
C ASP A 215 21.99 35.87 3.98
N ARG A 216 20.73 36.16 3.67
CA ARG A 216 19.58 35.91 4.55
C ARG A 216 18.53 34.96 3.96
N ARG A 217 18.57 34.72 2.65
CA ARG A 217 17.54 34.02 1.88
C ARG A 217 18.05 32.75 1.22
N VAL A 218 17.24 31.71 1.37
CA VAL A 218 17.36 30.43 0.71
C VAL A 218 16.16 30.25 -0.21
N ARG A 219 16.40 29.91 -1.47
CA ARG A 219 15.34 29.45 -2.37
C ARG A 219 15.01 28.01 -2.03
N LEU A 220 13.72 27.71 -1.87
CA LEU A 220 13.18 26.35 -1.83
C LEU A 220 12.27 26.14 -3.04
N CYS A 221 12.51 25.09 -3.82
CA CYS A 221 11.73 24.72 -5.00
C CYS A 221 11.16 23.31 -4.83
N LEU A 222 9.84 23.15 -4.88
CA LEU A 222 9.15 21.88 -4.69
C LEU A 222 8.57 21.40 -6.02
N ASP A 223 9.01 20.22 -6.50
CA ASP A 223 8.50 19.64 -7.75
C ASP A 223 7.18 18.89 -7.52
N VAL A 224 6.07 19.48 -7.97
CA VAL A 224 4.71 18.97 -7.82
C VAL A 224 4.28 18.21 -9.08
N PRO A 225 4.11 16.86 -9.01
CA PRO A 225 3.67 16.06 -10.15
C PRO A 225 2.25 16.42 -10.60
N LEU A 226 1.92 16.16 -11.87
CA LEU A 226 0.59 16.44 -12.41
C LEU A 226 -0.53 15.58 -11.78
N SER A 227 -0.20 14.39 -11.29
CA SER A 227 -1.14 13.50 -10.58
C SER A 227 -1.54 14.03 -9.19
N MET A 228 -0.75 14.95 -8.63
CA MET A 228 -1.03 15.53 -7.32
C MET A 228 -1.98 16.72 -7.46
N ARG A 229 -3.17 16.60 -6.87
CA ARG A 229 -4.12 17.71 -6.79
C ARG A 229 -3.70 18.71 -5.72
N VAL A 230 -3.35 19.93 -6.13
CA VAL A 230 -3.13 21.04 -5.21
C VAL A 230 -4.49 21.60 -4.78
N GLN A 231 -4.88 21.38 -3.53
CA GLN A 231 -6.19 21.78 -2.99
C GLN A 231 -6.36 23.32 -2.92
N ARG A 232 -7.57 23.77 -2.55
CA ARG A 232 -7.86 25.20 -2.28
C ARG A 232 -6.85 25.83 -1.31
N SER A 233 -6.44 25.09 -0.27
CA SER A 233 -5.33 25.48 0.61
C SER A 233 -3.99 24.98 0.04
N LYS A 234 -3.41 25.75 -0.88
CA LYS A 234 -2.13 25.41 -1.53
C LYS A 234 -1.03 25.11 -0.51
N ALA A 235 -0.99 25.88 0.56
CA ALA A 235 0.14 25.85 1.46
C ALA A 235 0.06 24.68 2.47
N ALA A 236 -1.15 24.23 2.87
CA ALA A 236 -1.33 23.00 3.68
C ALA A 236 -0.89 21.79 2.86
N THR A 237 -1.33 21.73 1.60
CA THR A 237 -0.98 20.64 0.69
C THR A 237 0.53 20.53 0.47
N LEU A 238 1.24 21.65 0.31
CA LEU A 238 2.70 21.64 0.17
C LEU A 238 3.41 21.28 1.50
N TRP A 239 2.86 21.68 2.64
CA TRP A 239 3.36 21.27 3.95
C TRP A 239 3.27 19.76 4.12
N ASP A 240 2.07 19.19 3.97
CA ASP A 240 1.82 17.75 4.12
C ASP A 240 2.74 16.93 3.19
N ALA A 241 2.93 17.42 1.96
CA ALA A 241 3.73 16.76 0.94
C ALA A 241 5.25 16.83 1.14
N TYR A 242 5.79 17.93 1.69
CA TYR A 242 7.25 18.14 1.71
C TYR A 242 7.87 18.38 3.08
N ALA A 243 7.10 18.74 4.11
CA ALA A 243 7.68 19.09 5.41
C ALA A 243 8.50 17.93 6.02
N HIS A 244 8.04 16.69 5.81
CA HIS A 244 8.70 15.50 6.33
C HIS A 244 10.03 15.17 5.62
N VAL A 245 10.19 15.53 4.35
CA VAL A 245 11.46 15.32 3.61
C VAL A 245 12.48 16.43 3.85
N LEU A 246 12.03 17.58 4.34
CA LEU A 246 12.93 18.67 4.70
C LEU A 246 13.59 18.39 6.07
N PRO A 247 14.89 18.69 6.21
CA PRO A 247 15.57 18.71 7.50
C PRO A 247 14.82 19.58 8.51
N GLU A 248 14.81 19.17 9.76
CA GLU A 248 14.08 19.85 10.83
C GLU A 248 14.42 21.34 10.92
N ALA A 249 15.69 21.70 10.71
CA ALA A 249 16.17 23.08 10.68
C ALA A 249 15.48 23.97 9.63
N LEU A 250 14.99 23.41 8.52
CA LEU A 250 14.31 24.17 7.46
C LEU A 250 12.80 24.29 7.70
N ARG A 251 12.19 23.38 8.48
CA ARG A 251 10.74 23.29 8.63
C ARG A 251 10.09 24.57 9.18
N PRO A 252 10.64 25.25 10.22
CA PRO A 252 10.04 26.49 10.71
C PRO A 252 10.06 27.62 9.67
N ALA A 253 11.16 27.76 8.90
CA ALA A 253 11.25 28.77 7.86
C ALA A 253 10.34 28.44 6.67
N PHE A 254 10.26 27.16 6.29
CA PHE A 254 9.34 26.67 5.28
C PHE A 254 7.88 26.96 5.66
N ARG A 255 7.53 26.71 6.92
CA ARG A 255 6.21 27.02 7.47
C ARG A 255 5.86 28.50 7.33
N ARG A 256 6.74 29.40 7.78
CA ARG A 256 6.53 30.86 7.66
C ARG A 256 6.37 31.29 6.19
N ALA A 257 7.19 30.75 5.29
CA ALA A 257 7.13 31.08 3.87
C ALA A 257 5.80 30.63 3.23
N LEU A 258 5.29 29.46 3.62
CA LEU A 258 3.99 28.96 3.22
C LEU A 258 2.84 29.83 3.76
N GLU A 259 2.93 30.28 5.01
CA GLU A 259 1.93 31.13 5.68
C GLU A 259 1.87 32.55 5.07
N ALA A 260 3.01 33.11 4.64
CA ALA A 260 3.07 34.38 3.92
C ALA A 260 2.32 34.34 2.58
N GLY A 261 2.20 33.15 1.96
CA GLY A 261 1.43 32.94 0.73
C GLY A 261 2.13 33.36 -0.57
N GLU A 262 3.38 33.79 -0.50
CA GLU A 262 4.21 34.22 -1.64
C GLU A 262 4.84 33.02 -2.37
N ILE A 263 4.00 32.16 -2.96
CA ILE A 263 4.44 30.98 -3.71
C ILE A 263 4.52 31.29 -5.20
N ALA A 264 5.74 31.31 -5.75
CA ALA A 264 5.96 31.43 -7.19
C ALA A 264 5.74 30.09 -7.89
N TRP A 265 5.01 30.07 -9.02
CA TRP A 265 4.74 28.85 -9.76
C TRP A 265 5.37 28.89 -11.15
N ALA A 266 5.98 27.78 -11.56
CA ALA A 266 6.50 27.59 -12.92
C ALA A 266 6.13 26.20 -13.47
N THR A 267 5.86 26.10 -14.76
CA THR A 267 5.61 24.82 -15.42
C THR A 267 6.92 24.21 -15.93
N ASN A 268 7.15 22.95 -15.58
CA ASN A 268 8.31 22.19 -16.06
C ASN A 268 7.94 21.47 -17.36
N GLN A 269 8.56 21.93 -18.43
CA GLN A 269 8.36 21.42 -19.78
C GLN A 269 9.67 20.84 -20.31
N ILE A 270 9.57 19.87 -21.21
CA ILE A 270 10.73 19.28 -21.89
C ILE A 270 10.55 19.42 -23.40
N ARG A 271 11.58 19.94 -24.05
CA ARG A 271 11.75 20.01 -25.51
C ARG A 271 13.21 19.71 -25.86
N PRO A 272 13.50 18.70 -26.70
CA PRO A 272 14.86 18.30 -27.03
C PRO A 272 15.66 19.41 -27.73
N ARG A 273 16.97 19.46 -27.52
CA ARG A 273 17.84 20.48 -28.14
C ARG A 273 18.29 20.08 -29.54
N VAL A 274 17.39 20.20 -30.52
CA VAL A 274 17.67 19.79 -31.92
C VAL A 274 17.61 20.93 -32.93
N ASP A 275 16.88 22.00 -32.64
CA ASP A 275 16.64 23.10 -33.59
C ASP A 275 17.48 24.33 -33.24
N TYR A 276 18.71 24.38 -33.76
CA TYR A 276 19.63 25.50 -33.53
C TYR A 276 19.42 26.69 -34.48
N GLY A 277 18.46 26.60 -35.41
CA GLY A 277 18.18 27.62 -36.44
C GLY A 277 18.74 27.28 -37.81
N ARG A 278 19.13 28.30 -38.58
CA ARG A 278 19.74 28.19 -39.91
C ARG A 278 20.80 29.29 -40.13
N GLU A 279 21.52 29.22 -41.25
CA GLU A 279 22.44 30.28 -41.65
C GLU A 279 21.73 31.65 -41.66
N GLY A 280 22.30 32.65 -40.98
CA GLY A 280 21.72 33.99 -40.82
C GLY A 280 20.68 34.16 -39.70
N LEU A 281 20.14 33.08 -39.13
CA LEU A 281 19.24 33.11 -37.95
C LEU A 281 19.49 31.91 -37.04
N ALA A 282 20.27 32.11 -35.98
CA ALA A 282 20.60 31.08 -34.99
C ALA A 282 19.80 31.23 -33.69
N LEU A 283 19.57 30.12 -32.98
CA LEU A 283 18.94 30.09 -31.67
C LEU A 283 19.95 29.69 -30.59
N VAL A 284 19.81 30.24 -29.38
CA VAL A 284 20.67 29.93 -28.22
C VAL A 284 19.83 29.73 -26.95
N GLY A 285 20.35 28.95 -25.99
CA GLY A 285 19.68 28.74 -24.70
C GLY A 285 18.35 27.99 -24.82
N ASP A 286 17.35 28.37 -24.01
CA ASP A 286 16.02 27.74 -23.98
C ASP A 286 15.24 27.85 -25.31
N ALA A 287 15.68 28.72 -26.23
CA ALA A 287 15.08 28.84 -27.55
C ALA A 287 15.34 27.59 -28.41
N VAL A 288 16.49 26.94 -28.24
CA VAL A 288 16.86 25.71 -28.95
C VAL A 288 16.04 24.52 -28.43
N GLY A 289 15.87 24.43 -27.11
CA GLY A 289 15.21 23.36 -26.37
C GLY A 289 15.40 23.57 -24.88
N HIS A 290 14.67 22.85 -24.03
CA HIS A 290 14.71 23.01 -22.58
C HIS A 290 14.35 21.68 -21.89
N HIS A 291 14.81 21.50 -20.65
CA HIS A 291 14.70 20.25 -19.90
C HIS A 291 14.27 20.53 -18.45
N HIS A 292 14.05 19.47 -17.68
CA HIS A 292 13.64 19.60 -16.28
C HIS A 292 14.71 20.36 -15.46
N PRO A 293 14.34 21.35 -14.63
CA PRO A 293 15.30 22.22 -13.94
C PRO A 293 16.10 21.55 -12.80
N LEU A 294 15.82 20.28 -12.48
CA LEU A 294 16.45 19.49 -11.40
C LEU A 294 17.97 19.65 -11.34
N THR A 295 18.61 19.65 -12.51
CA THR A 295 20.07 19.64 -12.66
C THR A 295 20.67 21.01 -12.97
N ALA A 296 19.88 22.10 -12.98
CA ALA A 296 20.33 23.48 -13.23
C ALA A 296 21.12 23.74 -14.54
N LEU A 297 21.04 22.87 -15.55
CA LEU A 297 21.90 22.98 -16.75
C LEU A 297 21.54 24.14 -17.70
N GLY A 298 20.33 24.68 -17.63
CA GLY A 298 19.77 25.55 -18.68
C GLY A 298 20.64 26.76 -19.00
N MET A 299 21.09 27.48 -17.96
CA MET A 299 21.96 28.64 -18.15
C MET A 299 23.35 28.26 -18.65
N THR A 300 23.96 27.21 -18.09
CA THR A 300 25.30 26.77 -18.49
C THR A 300 25.34 26.33 -19.95
N LEU A 301 24.36 25.53 -20.40
CA LEU A 301 24.25 25.17 -21.81
C LEU A 301 24.00 26.38 -22.70
N GLY A 302 23.15 27.32 -22.28
CA GLY A 302 22.90 28.55 -23.02
C GLY A 302 24.14 29.45 -23.15
N PHE A 303 24.96 29.58 -22.11
CA PHE A 303 26.20 30.36 -22.18
C PHE A 303 27.23 29.68 -23.07
N GLN A 304 27.34 28.35 -23.00
CA GLN A 304 28.16 27.59 -23.93
C GLN A 304 27.69 27.72 -25.38
N ASP A 305 26.37 27.79 -25.62
CA ASP A 305 25.84 28.05 -26.96
C ASP A 305 26.25 29.44 -27.47
N ALA A 306 26.17 30.46 -26.61
CA ALA A 306 26.56 31.83 -26.93
C ALA A 306 28.04 31.91 -27.33
N ILE A 307 28.93 31.31 -26.54
CA ILE A 307 30.37 31.27 -26.84
C ILE A 307 30.63 30.48 -28.12
N ALA A 308 30.10 29.26 -28.22
CA ALA A 308 30.33 28.42 -29.40
C ALA A 308 29.80 29.06 -30.69
N LEU A 309 28.67 29.78 -30.63
CA LEU A 309 28.13 30.49 -31.79
C LEU A 309 29.06 31.64 -32.20
N SER A 310 29.64 32.37 -31.24
CA SER A 310 30.57 33.47 -31.51
C SER A 310 31.91 33.02 -32.10
N GLU A 311 32.32 31.78 -31.79
CA GLU A 311 33.59 31.20 -32.24
C GLU A 311 33.47 30.34 -33.51
N ALA A 312 32.25 29.91 -33.85
CA ALA A 312 32.03 29.01 -34.96
C ALA A 312 32.35 29.65 -36.31
N LYS A 313 33.06 28.88 -37.16
CA LYS A 313 33.38 29.28 -38.53
C LYS A 313 32.18 29.24 -39.49
N SER A 314 31.10 28.55 -39.12
CA SER A 314 29.85 28.43 -39.87
C SER A 314 28.71 27.98 -38.96
N PHE A 315 27.46 28.22 -39.37
CA PHE A 315 26.30 27.74 -38.64
C PHE A 315 26.31 26.20 -38.48
N ARG A 316 26.72 25.47 -39.52
CA ARG A 316 26.79 24.00 -39.48
C ARG A 316 27.78 23.49 -38.42
N ALA A 317 28.92 24.16 -38.25
CA ALA A 317 29.90 23.82 -37.23
C ALA A 317 29.35 24.09 -35.81
N TYR A 318 28.67 25.22 -35.63
CA TYR A 318 27.98 25.56 -34.38
C TYR A 318 26.92 24.51 -34.01
N SER A 319 25.96 24.29 -34.92
CA SER A 319 24.83 23.38 -34.69
C SER A 319 25.31 21.96 -34.41
N ARG A 320 26.24 21.42 -35.21
CA ARG A 320 26.78 20.06 -34.99
C ARG A 320 27.56 19.95 -33.68
N GLY A 321 28.40 20.93 -33.37
CA GLY A 321 29.20 20.94 -32.15
C GLY A 321 28.33 20.96 -30.90
N ARG A 322 27.33 21.84 -30.86
CA ARG A 322 26.40 21.94 -29.73
C ARG A 322 25.45 20.76 -29.62
N ALA A 323 24.91 20.28 -30.75
CA ALA A 323 24.06 19.10 -30.77
C ALA A 323 24.77 17.83 -30.29
N ILE A 324 26.10 17.76 -30.31
CA ILE A 324 26.88 16.66 -29.69
C ILE A 324 27.17 17.01 -28.22
N GLY A 325 27.65 18.22 -27.96
CA GLY A 325 28.09 18.66 -26.63
C GLY A 325 26.98 18.81 -25.58
N SER A 326 25.70 18.92 -25.96
CA SER A 326 24.60 19.01 -25.00
C SER A 326 23.94 17.67 -24.65
N ARG A 327 24.26 16.58 -25.38
CA ARG A 327 23.52 15.31 -25.27
C ARG A 327 23.66 14.62 -23.93
N ALA A 328 24.89 14.37 -23.47
CA ALA A 328 25.11 13.65 -22.23
C ALA A 328 24.53 14.38 -21.00
N PRO A 329 24.72 15.72 -20.85
CA PRO A 329 24.06 16.48 -19.79
C PRO A 329 22.53 16.42 -19.87
N GLU A 330 21.94 16.55 -21.07
CA GLU A 330 20.49 16.48 -21.27
C GLU A 330 19.91 15.11 -20.89
N MET A 331 20.53 14.03 -21.36
CA MET A 331 20.12 12.67 -21.02
C MET A 331 20.22 12.40 -19.51
N LEU A 332 21.29 12.88 -18.86
CA LEU A 332 21.43 12.73 -17.42
C LEU A 332 20.34 13.48 -16.64
N ALA A 333 19.97 14.68 -17.08
CA ALA A 333 18.92 15.47 -16.44
C ALA A 333 17.56 14.77 -16.47
N VAL A 334 17.19 14.21 -17.62
CA VAL A 334 15.94 13.47 -17.79
C VAL A 334 15.99 12.17 -16.98
N ALA A 335 17.07 11.40 -17.08
CA ALA A 335 17.21 10.13 -16.37
C ALA A 335 17.18 10.30 -14.84
N LEU A 336 17.87 11.30 -14.29
CA LEU A 336 17.84 11.57 -12.85
C LEU A 336 16.45 12.00 -12.39
N TYR A 337 15.75 12.85 -13.15
CA TYR A 337 14.40 13.26 -12.80
C TYR A 337 13.45 12.06 -12.77
N GLU A 338 13.48 11.21 -13.80
CA GLU A 338 12.66 10.00 -13.84
C GLU A 338 12.93 9.09 -12.64
N VAL A 339 14.21 8.83 -12.34
CA VAL A 339 14.59 7.97 -11.21
C VAL A 339 14.21 8.58 -9.87
N PHE A 340 14.24 9.91 -9.73
CA PHE A 340 13.94 10.60 -8.47
C PHE A 340 12.45 10.89 -8.26
N ALA A 341 11.66 10.98 -9.33
CA ALA A 341 10.22 11.23 -9.27
C ALA A 341 9.38 9.95 -9.33
N ASP A 342 9.86 8.88 -9.98
CA ASP A 342 9.12 7.62 -10.14
C ASP A 342 9.26 6.72 -8.92
N THR A 343 8.12 6.18 -8.50
CA THR A 343 7.94 5.32 -7.33
C THR A 343 7.72 3.86 -7.73
N SER A 344 8.21 3.44 -8.89
CA SER A 344 8.18 2.03 -9.31
C SER A 344 9.31 1.24 -8.63
N ASP A 345 9.18 -0.08 -8.55
CA ASP A 345 10.21 -0.91 -7.91
C ASP A 345 11.53 -0.87 -8.69
N GLU A 346 11.42 -0.80 -10.02
CA GLU A 346 12.54 -0.68 -10.96
C GLU A 346 13.32 0.61 -10.68
N THR A 347 12.64 1.76 -10.55
CA THR A 347 13.30 3.04 -10.31
C THR A 347 13.83 3.15 -8.90
N ALA A 348 13.16 2.60 -7.90
CA ALA A 348 13.68 2.50 -6.53
C ALA A 348 14.99 1.69 -6.48
N ALA A 349 15.06 0.57 -7.20
CA ALA A 349 16.27 -0.23 -7.30
C ALA A 349 17.41 0.50 -8.05
N ILE A 350 17.10 1.19 -9.15
CA ILE A 350 18.07 2.03 -9.87
C ILE A 350 18.61 3.13 -8.96
N ARG A 351 17.71 3.79 -8.23
CA ARG A 351 18.04 4.88 -7.31
C ARG A 351 18.96 4.41 -6.18
N SER A 352 18.63 3.29 -5.53
CA SER A 352 19.49 2.64 -4.54
C SER A 352 20.86 2.27 -5.14
N GLY A 353 20.89 1.70 -6.35
CA GLY A 353 22.14 1.41 -7.05
C GLY A 353 22.99 2.65 -7.36
N ILE A 354 22.36 3.80 -7.65
CA ILE A 354 23.05 5.09 -7.81
C ILE A 354 23.63 5.56 -6.47
N TYR A 355 22.88 5.45 -5.38
CA TYR A 355 23.34 5.85 -4.05
C TYR A 355 24.58 5.07 -3.63
N ASP A 356 24.54 3.74 -3.78
CA ASP A 356 25.66 2.85 -3.46
C ASP A 356 26.87 3.16 -4.34
N LEU A 357 26.65 3.32 -5.65
CA LEU A 357 27.72 3.69 -6.58
C LEU A 357 28.38 5.00 -6.16
N TRP A 358 27.60 6.02 -5.81
CA TRP A 358 28.14 7.28 -5.34
C TRP A 358 28.86 7.14 -4.01
N ARG A 359 28.36 6.37 -3.04
CA ARG A 359 29.04 6.18 -1.75
C ARG A 359 30.38 5.48 -1.89
N GLU A 360 30.41 4.40 -2.66
CA GLU A 360 31.57 3.50 -2.77
C GLU A 360 32.63 3.98 -3.78
N GLN A 361 32.23 4.71 -4.83
CA GLN A 361 33.13 5.09 -5.92
C GLN A 361 33.21 6.62 -6.09
N PRO A 362 34.13 7.29 -5.36
CA PRO A 362 34.34 8.74 -5.49
C PRO A 362 34.58 9.19 -6.93
N ALA A 363 35.28 8.40 -7.74
CA ALA A 363 35.52 8.71 -9.15
C ALA A 363 34.22 8.80 -9.97
N GLU A 364 33.21 7.98 -9.68
CA GLU A 364 31.91 8.03 -10.35
C GLU A 364 31.05 9.19 -9.85
N ARG A 365 31.16 9.59 -8.56
CA ARG A 365 30.59 10.85 -8.08
C ARG A 365 31.12 12.05 -8.86
N MET A 366 32.45 12.15 -8.97
CA MET A 366 33.10 13.25 -9.68
C MET A 366 32.73 13.25 -11.17
N ARG A 367 32.66 12.08 -11.80
CA ARG A 367 32.27 11.94 -13.20
C ARG A 367 30.81 12.34 -13.42
N THR A 368 29.90 11.91 -12.55
CA THR A 368 28.50 12.37 -12.56
C THR A 368 28.42 13.89 -12.46
N MET A 369 29.16 14.48 -11.52
CA MET A 369 29.24 15.93 -11.36
C MET A 369 29.83 16.64 -12.58
N SER A 370 30.77 16.03 -13.31
CA SER A 370 31.31 16.60 -14.55
C SER A 370 30.32 16.59 -15.71
N PHE A 371 29.42 15.60 -15.78
CA PHE A 371 28.30 15.62 -16.74
C PHE A 371 27.28 16.69 -16.34
N LEU A 372 26.94 16.77 -15.05
CA LEU A 372 26.03 17.79 -14.51
C LEU A 372 26.58 19.20 -14.67
N SER A 373 27.89 19.42 -14.57
CA SER A 373 28.46 20.75 -14.79
C SER A 373 28.69 21.11 -16.25
N CYS A 374 28.41 20.18 -17.18
CA CYS A 374 28.75 20.29 -18.60
C CYS A 374 30.27 20.38 -18.89
N GLU A 375 31.10 19.81 -18.01
CA GLU A 375 32.56 19.68 -18.18
C GLU A 375 32.93 18.45 -19.00
N ASP A 376 32.27 17.31 -18.76
CA ASP A 376 32.34 16.13 -19.61
C ASP A 376 31.04 16.05 -20.42
N THR A 377 31.17 15.92 -21.73
CA THR A 377 30.03 15.83 -22.67
C THR A 377 30.08 14.53 -23.49
N ASN A 378 30.99 13.61 -23.13
CA ASN A 378 31.22 12.38 -23.86
C ASN A 378 30.13 11.33 -23.56
N ALA A 379 29.33 11.01 -24.58
CA ALA A 379 28.24 10.04 -24.48
C ALA A 379 28.71 8.61 -24.11
N LEU A 380 29.92 8.19 -24.50
CA LEU A 380 30.46 6.89 -24.13
C LEU A 380 30.84 6.83 -22.65
N HIS A 381 31.37 7.92 -22.10
CA HIS A 381 31.64 8.01 -20.67
C HIS A 381 30.34 7.94 -19.86
N PHE A 382 29.31 8.67 -20.29
CA PHE A 382 27.98 8.62 -19.68
C PHE A 382 27.39 7.21 -19.71
N GLY A 383 27.40 6.56 -20.88
CA GLY A 383 26.88 5.19 -21.04
C GLY A 383 27.58 4.17 -20.12
N ARG A 384 28.89 4.30 -19.92
CA ARG A 384 29.65 3.44 -18.99
C ARG A 384 29.24 3.65 -17.53
N SER A 385 29.13 4.89 -17.07
CA SER A 385 28.70 5.19 -15.68
C SER A 385 27.28 4.73 -15.41
N PHE A 386 26.36 4.94 -16.36
CA PHE A 386 24.99 4.47 -16.23
C PHE A 386 24.89 2.95 -16.19
N LEU A 387 25.64 2.24 -17.05
CA LEU A 387 25.69 0.78 -17.03
C LEU A 387 26.19 0.24 -15.68
N LYS A 388 27.15 0.90 -15.03
CA LYS A 388 27.59 0.54 -13.68
C LYS A 388 26.45 0.66 -12.67
N ALA A 389 25.68 1.75 -12.70
CA ALA A 389 24.52 1.93 -11.82
C ALA A 389 23.45 0.85 -12.05
N LEU A 390 23.15 0.54 -13.31
CA LEU A 390 22.20 -0.53 -13.67
C LEU A 390 22.65 -1.92 -13.20
N LEU A 391 23.94 -2.26 -13.38
CA LEU A 391 24.46 -3.54 -12.93
C LEU A 391 24.36 -3.68 -11.41
N ARG A 392 24.55 -2.59 -10.66
CA ARG A 392 24.34 -2.57 -9.21
C ARG A 392 22.86 -2.77 -8.85
N ALA A 393 21.96 -2.03 -9.48
CA ALA A 393 20.52 -2.20 -9.29
C ALA A 393 20.05 -3.63 -9.58
N SER A 394 20.54 -4.22 -10.68
CA SER A 394 20.22 -5.60 -11.08
C SER A 394 20.71 -6.61 -10.03
N SER A 395 21.90 -6.41 -9.44
CA SER A 395 22.41 -7.28 -8.39
C SER A 395 21.59 -7.21 -7.10
N ALA A 396 21.02 -6.05 -6.78
CA ALA A 396 20.13 -5.86 -5.64
C ALA A 396 18.76 -6.52 -5.89
N ILE A 397 18.19 -6.36 -7.08
CA ILE A 397 16.92 -6.99 -7.47
C ILE A 397 17.03 -8.52 -7.50
N VAL A 398 18.13 -9.07 -8.04
CA VAL A 398 18.34 -10.52 -8.02
C VAL A 398 18.43 -11.03 -6.59
N ARG A 399 19.12 -10.31 -5.70
CA ARG A 399 19.21 -10.65 -4.28
C ARG A 399 17.83 -10.59 -3.61
N ASP A 400 17.06 -9.53 -3.88
CA ASP A 400 15.70 -9.35 -3.35
C ASP A 400 14.73 -10.43 -3.89
N GLY A 401 14.79 -10.76 -5.18
CA GLY A 401 14.00 -11.84 -5.77
C GLY A 401 14.30 -13.23 -5.19
N VAL A 402 15.57 -13.50 -4.87
CA VAL A 402 15.99 -14.72 -4.15
C VAL A 402 15.45 -14.73 -2.72
N VAL A 403 15.45 -13.58 -2.03
CA VAL A 403 14.92 -13.43 -0.68
C VAL A 403 13.39 -13.56 -0.66
N ARG A 404 12.70 -12.92 -1.61
CA ARG A 404 11.24 -12.94 -1.75
C ARG A 404 10.69 -14.26 -2.30
N ARG A 405 11.58 -15.14 -2.84
CA ARG A 405 11.21 -16.38 -3.55
C ARG A 405 10.19 -16.16 -4.68
N ASP A 406 10.21 -14.99 -5.31
CA ASP A 406 9.35 -14.67 -6.46
C ASP A 406 10.21 -14.43 -7.72
N PRO A 407 10.52 -15.52 -8.48
CA PRO A 407 11.31 -15.41 -9.69
C PRO A 407 10.56 -14.69 -10.83
N ARG A 408 9.23 -14.60 -10.77
CA ARG A 408 8.43 -13.91 -11.80
C ARG A 408 8.52 -12.40 -11.63
N HIS A 409 8.45 -11.90 -10.40
CA HIS A 409 8.71 -10.49 -10.11
C HIS A 409 10.14 -10.10 -10.50
N ALA A 410 11.14 -10.91 -10.12
CA ALA A 410 12.53 -10.66 -10.51
C ALA A 410 12.72 -10.65 -12.04
N ALA A 411 12.04 -11.54 -12.78
CA ALA A 411 12.06 -11.58 -14.23
C ALA A 411 11.33 -10.38 -14.86
N GLY A 412 10.21 -9.93 -14.28
CA GLY A 412 9.47 -8.74 -14.72
C GLY A 412 10.28 -7.47 -14.57
N VAL A 413 10.84 -7.24 -13.38
CA VAL A 413 11.74 -6.11 -13.09
C VAL A 413 12.99 -6.17 -13.98
N ALA A 414 13.57 -7.35 -14.21
CA ALA A 414 14.69 -7.53 -15.14
C ALA A 414 14.32 -7.26 -16.61
N GLY A 415 13.11 -7.62 -17.02
CA GLY A 415 12.56 -7.33 -18.36
C GLY A 415 12.37 -5.84 -18.58
N GLU A 416 11.81 -5.12 -17.59
CA GLU A 416 11.65 -3.67 -17.64
C GLU A 416 12.99 -2.92 -17.58
N LEU A 417 13.93 -3.39 -16.76
CA LEU A 417 15.32 -2.92 -16.79
C LEU A 417 15.97 -3.14 -18.16
N GLY A 418 15.71 -4.29 -18.78
CA GLY A 418 16.14 -4.61 -20.14
C GLY A 418 15.55 -3.67 -21.18
N MET A 419 14.27 -3.31 -21.06
CA MET A 419 13.61 -2.31 -21.92
C MET A 419 14.21 -0.91 -21.73
N ARG A 420 14.44 -0.47 -20.48
CA ARG A 420 15.09 0.83 -20.19
C ARG A 420 16.52 0.86 -20.71
N LEU A 421 17.26 -0.25 -20.57
CA LEU A 421 18.59 -0.42 -21.15
C LEU A 421 18.54 -0.38 -22.68
N GLN A 422 17.57 -1.03 -23.32
CA GLN A 422 17.42 -1.05 -24.77
C GLN A 422 17.01 0.32 -25.34
N TRP A 423 16.05 1.00 -24.72
CA TRP A 423 15.67 2.37 -25.06
C TRP A 423 16.88 3.30 -24.99
N MET A 424 17.62 3.22 -23.89
CA MET A 424 18.76 4.10 -23.71
C MET A 424 19.90 3.72 -24.64
N MET A 425 20.23 2.44 -24.84
CA MET A 425 21.20 2.00 -25.84
C MET A 425 20.83 2.45 -27.25
N ARG A 426 19.55 2.46 -27.62
CA ARG A 426 19.08 3.07 -28.88
C ARG A 426 19.31 4.59 -28.90
N ALA A 427 19.08 5.30 -27.79
CA ALA A 427 19.38 6.72 -27.67
C ALA A 427 20.89 7.03 -27.73
N THR A 428 21.75 6.15 -27.19
CA THR A 428 23.22 6.28 -27.22
C THR A 428 23.86 5.78 -28.52
N LEU A 429 23.24 4.83 -29.25
CA LEU A 429 23.80 4.17 -30.45
C LEU A 429 23.20 4.65 -31.78
N HIS A 430 21.98 5.21 -31.84
CA HIS A 430 21.47 5.88 -33.06
C HIS A 430 22.12 7.27 -33.22
N LEU A 431 23.43 7.23 -33.45
CA LEU A 431 24.39 8.33 -33.58
C LEU A 431 24.39 9.00 -34.96
N ALA A 432 23.24 9.14 -35.62
CA ALA A 432 23.11 9.96 -36.83
C ALA A 432 22.27 11.22 -36.52
N PRO A 433 22.73 12.44 -36.88
CA PRO A 433 21.85 13.61 -36.83
C PRO A 433 20.72 13.37 -37.83
N ALA A 434 19.50 13.11 -37.34
CA ALA A 434 18.34 13.07 -38.23
C ALA A 434 18.18 14.46 -38.84
N GLU A 435 18.21 14.55 -40.16
CA GLU A 435 17.81 15.78 -40.84
C GLU A 435 16.35 16.10 -40.46
N PRO A 436 16.03 17.37 -40.17
CA PRO A 436 14.68 17.77 -39.81
C PRO A 436 13.77 17.59 -41.03
N THR A 437 13.02 16.49 -41.07
CA THR A 437 11.95 16.28 -42.04
C THR A 437 10.60 16.68 -41.42
N ARG A 438 9.62 17.02 -42.27
CA ARG A 438 8.31 17.60 -41.92
C ARG A 438 7.44 16.76 -40.97
N ASP A 439 7.79 15.50 -40.70
CA ASP A 439 7.03 14.57 -39.84
C ASP A 439 7.59 14.43 -38.40
N PHE A 440 8.30 15.46 -37.92
CA PHE A 440 8.93 15.49 -36.59
C PHE A 440 8.02 15.33 -35.34
N PRO A 441 6.67 15.54 -35.34
CA PRO A 441 5.85 15.47 -34.12
C PRO A 441 5.83 14.10 -33.42
N ARG A 442 6.06 13.01 -34.14
CA ARG A 442 6.13 11.65 -33.54
C ARG A 442 7.44 11.37 -32.79
N SER A 443 8.46 12.23 -32.93
CA SER A 443 9.83 11.93 -32.47
C SER A 443 10.13 12.21 -30.99
N ALA A 444 9.34 13.04 -30.30
CA ALA A 444 9.50 13.21 -28.85
C ALA A 444 8.95 12.00 -28.09
N GLU A 445 7.79 11.48 -28.51
CA GLU A 445 7.27 10.20 -28.03
C GLU A 445 8.17 9.04 -28.47
N ASP A 446 8.71 8.99 -29.69
CA ASP A 446 9.62 7.88 -30.06
C ASP A 446 11.02 7.97 -29.39
N ARG A 447 11.50 9.16 -29.03
CA ARG A 447 12.80 9.35 -28.35
C ARG A 447 12.72 9.27 -26.82
N TYR A 448 11.58 9.57 -26.19
CA TYR A 448 11.39 9.53 -24.73
C TYR A 448 10.25 8.58 -24.28
N GLY A 449 9.80 7.69 -25.18
CA GLY A 449 8.45 7.08 -25.21
C GLY A 449 7.99 6.13 -24.12
N ALA A 450 8.86 5.57 -23.30
CA ALA A 450 8.41 4.80 -22.15
C ALA A 450 8.03 5.73 -20.97
N ALA A 451 8.81 6.78 -20.76
CA ALA A 451 8.61 7.74 -19.67
C ALA A 451 7.47 8.73 -19.94
N LEU A 452 7.28 9.15 -21.20
CA LEU A 452 6.12 9.95 -21.62
C LEU A 452 4.81 9.19 -21.41
N LYS A 453 4.76 7.89 -21.74
CA LYS A 453 3.57 7.05 -21.50
C LYS A 453 3.27 6.85 -20.00
N ALA A 454 4.29 6.70 -19.16
CA ALA A 454 4.10 6.52 -17.72
C ALA A 454 3.61 7.81 -17.02
N ALA A 455 4.07 8.98 -17.46
CA ALA A 455 3.62 10.28 -16.95
C ALA A 455 2.24 10.70 -17.51
N ALA A 456 1.97 10.43 -18.80
CA ALA A 456 0.69 10.74 -19.44
C ALA A 456 -0.42 9.75 -19.07
N GLY A 457 -0.11 8.45 -18.95
CA GLY A 457 -1.08 7.40 -18.57
C GLY A 457 -1.63 7.53 -17.14
N ARG A 458 -0.89 8.22 -16.25
CA ARG A 458 -1.39 8.61 -14.90
C ARG A 458 -2.15 9.95 -14.90
N ALA A 459 -2.11 10.71 -16.00
CA ALA A 459 -2.75 12.01 -16.13
C ALA A 459 -4.13 11.96 -16.81
N GLU A 460 -4.42 10.91 -17.62
CA GLU A 460 -5.69 10.83 -18.38
C GLU A 460 -6.92 10.38 -17.59
N VAL A 461 -6.77 9.98 -16.32
CA VAL A 461 -7.92 9.74 -15.43
C VAL A 461 -7.74 10.61 -14.21
N LEU A 462 -8.32 11.83 -14.22
CA LEU A 462 -8.75 12.58 -13.02
C LEU A 462 -9.33 13.97 -13.35
N GLU A 463 -9.91 14.18 -14.53
CA GLU A 463 -10.86 15.28 -14.77
C GLU A 463 -12.22 14.69 -15.14
N HIS A 464 -13.03 14.35 -14.13
CA HIS A 464 -14.47 14.24 -14.34
C HIS A 464 -15.15 15.45 -13.65
N PRO A 465 -15.59 16.47 -14.41
CA PRO A 465 -16.39 17.58 -13.90
C PRO A 465 -17.75 17.15 -13.31
N ALA A 466 -18.08 15.85 -13.36
CA ALA A 466 -19.33 15.30 -12.82
C ALA A 466 -19.29 15.15 -11.30
N ALA A 467 -18.11 14.98 -10.67
CA ALA A 467 -17.99 14.84 -9.22
C ALA A 467 -18.37 16.16 -8.48
N GLU A 468 -18.07 17.32 -9.07
CA GLU A 468 -18.49 18.63 -8.56
C GLU A 468 -19.98 18.93 -8.82
N ARG A 469 -20.61 18.28 -9.81
CA ARG A 469 -22.05 18.42 -10.06
C ARG A 469 -22.89 17.49 -9.17
N ALA A 470 -22.38 16.32 -8.78
CA ALA A 470 -23.07 15.41 -7.86
C ALA A 470 -23.15 15.95 -6.42
N THR A 471 -22.35 16.97 -6.07
CA THR A 471 -22.33 17.59 -4.73
C THR A 471 -23.47 18.59 -4.49
N ARG A 472 -24.30 18.89 -5.49
CA ARG A 472 -25.43 19.83 -5.38
C ARG A 472 -26.79 19.15 -5.52
N LEU A 473 -27.12 18.19 -4.68
CA LEU A 473 -28.53 17.76 -4.51
C LEU A 473 -28.80 17.30 -3.07
N GLY A 474 -29.40 18.22 -2.30
CA GLY A 474 -30.35 17.99 -1.19
C GLY A 474 -30.06 16.93 -0.13
N LYS A 475 -29.23 17.24 0.87
CA LYS A 475 -29.37 16.89 2.30
C LYS A 475 -28.28 17.64 3.08
N THR A 476 -28.59 18.21 4.23
CA THR A 476 -27.59 18.77 5.15
C THR A 476 -26.64 17.63 5.53
N ARG A 477 -25.40 17.64 5.03
CA ARG A 477 -24.46 16.53 5.25
C ARG A 477 -24.00 16.55 6.70
N LEU A 478 -24.04 15.39 7.36
CA LEU A 478 -23.49 15.20 8.69
C LEU A 478 -21.96 15.40 8.63
N GLU A 479 -21.43 16.26 9.49
CA GLU A 479 -19.99 16.49 9.56
C GLU A 479 -19.26 15.30 10.21
N PRO A 480 -18.04 14.91 9.74
CA PRO A 480 -17.29 13.78 10.29
C PRO A 480 -17.10 13.83 11.82
N ARG A 481 -16.81 15.01 12.38
CA ARG A 481 -16.72 15.20 13.85
C ARG A 481 -18.02 14.88 14.58
N THR A 482 -19.17 15.25 14.02
CA THR A 482 -20.48 14.92 14.61
C THR A 482 -20.77 13.43 14.49
N ALA A 483 -20.39 12.82 13.37
CA ALA A 483 -20.50 11.38 13.16
C ALA A 483 -19.66 10.60 14.20
N LEU A 484 -18.41 11.03 14.45
CA LEU A 484 -17.55 10.47 15.50
C LEU A 484 -18.23 10.48 16.87
N ALA A 485 -18.73 11.64 17.31
CA ALA A 485 -19.39 11.75 18.62
C ALA A 485 -20.66 10.89 18.74
N ARG A 486 -21.42 10.74 17.65
CA ARG A 486 -22.60 9.86 17.62
C ARG A 486 -22.21 8.39 17.65
N GLY A 487 -21.17 8.01 16.91
CA GLY A 487 -20.62 6.66 16.88
C GLY A 487 -20.11 6.23 18.25
N VAL A 488 -19.30 7.08 18.92
CA VAL A 488 -18.81 6.81 20.28
C VAL A 488 -19.96 6.60 21.25
N ARG A 489 -21.01 7.44 21.21
CA ARG A 489 -22.20 7.24 22.05
C ARG A 489 -22.94 5.94 21.73
N ALA A 490 -23.00 5.54 20.47
CA ALA A 490 -23.62 4.27 20.08
C ALA A 490 -22.82 3.08 20.60
N LEU A 491 -21.50 3.07 20.38
CA LEU A 491 -20.61 2.02 20.86
C LEU A 491 -20.64 1.92 22.40
N ALA A 492 -20.59 3.05 23.12
CA ALA A 492 -20.65 3.04 24.58
C ALA A 492 -21.97 2.45 25.13
N ARG A 493 -23.09 2.59 24.41
CA ARG A 493 -24.36 1.95 24.79
C ARG A 493 -24.38 0.44 24.56
N GLU A 494 -23.53 -0.07 23.66
CA GLU A 494 -23.37 -1.50 23.39
C GLU A 494 -22.38 -2.17 24.36
N GLN A 495 -21.72 -1.42 25.25
CA GLN A 495 -20.77 -1.98 26.21
C GLN A 495 -21.49 -2.76 27.32
N ALA A 496 -21.13 -4.03 27.49
CA ALA A 496 -21.66 -4.90 28.53
C ALA A 496 -21.25 -4.44 29.94
N GLU A 497 -21.95 -4.91 30.98
CA GLU A 497 -21.72 -4.51 32.38
C GLU A 497 -20.28 -4.76 32.85
N ASP A 498 -19.71 -5.90 32.46
CA ASP A 498 -18.32 -6.31 32.75
C ASP A 498 -17.26 -5.47 32.04
N GLY A 499 -17.67 -4.58 31.13
CA GLY A 499 -16.79 -3.68 30.37
C GLY A 499 -16.42 -4.18 28.98
N SER A 500 -16.88 -5.38 28.59
CA SER A 500 -16.61 -5.94 27.27
C SER A 500 -17.51 -5.37 26.17
N TRP A 501 -17.06 -5.55 24.93
CA TRP A 501 -17.92 -5.62 23.76
C TRP A 501 -17.76 -7.00 23.14
N GLU A 502 -18.88 -7.59 22.76
CA GLU A 502 -18.89 -8.84 22.01
C GLU A 502 -20.01 -8.79 20.96
N GLY A 503 -19.63 -8.89 19.70
CA GLY A 503 -20.56 -9.10 18.60
C GLY A 503 -20.67 -10.57 18.24
N GLU A 504 -21.79 -10.99 17.66
CA GLU A 504 -21.85 -12.31 17.03
C GLU A 504 -20.85 -12.38 15.87
N VAL A 505 -20.10 -13.49 15.80
CA VAL A 505 -19.33 -13.90 14.62
C VAL A 505 -20.17 -14.87 13.81
N VAL A 506 -21.00 -14.32 12.92
CA VAL A 506 -21.97 -15.11 12.13
C VAL A 506 -21.23 -15.83 11.02
N TRP A 507 -21.56 -17.11 10.81
CA TRP A 507 -21.01 -17.90 9.71
C TRP A 507 -22.08 -18.55 8.84
N ASN A 508 -22.53 -19.77 9.20
CA ASN A 508 -23.44 -20.54 8.37
C ASN A 508 -24.30 -21.50 9.22
N PRO A 509 -25.43 -21.98 8.67
CA PRO A 509 -26.35 -22.84 9.42
C PRO A 509 -25.88 -24.29 9.59
N MET A 510 -24.76 -24.69 8.98
CA MET A 510 -24.23 -26.05 9.15
C MET A 510 -23.79 -26.30 10.60
N LEU A 511 -23.28 -25.31 11.33
CA LEU A 511 -22.92 -25.51 12.75
C LEU A 511 -24.14 -25.82 13.62
N ALA A 512 -25.23 -25.07 13.44
CA ALA A 512 -26.49 -25.34 14.13
C ALA A 512 -27.08 -26.71 13.73
N ALA A 513 -26.98 -27.08 12.45
CA ALA A 513 -27.35 -28.42 12.00
C ALA A 513 -26.50 -29.51 12.68
N GLN A 514 -25.18 -29.36 12.72
CA GLN A 514 -24.27 -30.30 13.37
C GLN A 514 -24.58 -30.48 14.86
N TYR A 515 -24.91 -29.40 15.58
CA TYR A 515 -25.37 -29.47 16.96
C TYR A 515 -26.64 -30.32 17.09
N VAL A 516 -27.66 -30.07 16.26
CA VAL A 516 -28.89 -30.87 16.24
C VAL A 516 -28.61 -32.34 15.96
N LEU A 517 -27.75 -32.62 14.98
CA LEU A 517 -27.39 -33.99 14.62
C LEU A 517 -26.59 -34.67 15.74
N ALA A 518 -25.71 -33.95 16.44
CA ALA A 518 -24.99 -34.47 17.58
C ALA A 518 -25.94 -34.85 18.73
N CYS A 519 -26.88 -33.96 19.09
CA CYS A 519 -27.92 -34.25 20.08
C CYS A 519 -28.74 -35.49 19.68
N HIS A 520 -29.15 -35.58 18.41
CA HIS A 520 -29.88 -36.75 17.91
C HIS A 520 -29.09 -38.06 18.03
N VAL A 521 -27.80 -38.05 17.66
CA VAL A 521 -26.93 -39.22 17.78
C VAL A 521 -26.75 -39.65 19.24
N MET A 522 -26.65 -38.69 20.15
CA MET A 522 -26.51 -38.94 21.59
C MET A 522 -27.83 -39.30 22.29
N GLY A 523 -28.98 -39.06 21.65
CA GLY A 523 -30.29 -39.18 22.27
C GLY A 523 -30.60 -38.06 23.27
N GLU A 524 -29.91 -36.92 23.15
CA GLU A 524 -30.07 -35.77 24.03
C GLU A 524 -31.25 -34.90 23.55
N PRO A 525 -32.22 -34.58 24.43
CA PRO A 525 -33.36 -33.78 24.04
C PRO A 525 -32.94 -32.32 23.81
N ILE A 526 -33.53 -31.71 22.78
CA ILE A 526 -33.45 -30.26 22.55
C ILE A 526 -34.73 -29.66 23.10
N ASP A 527 -34.62 -28.63 23.95
CA ASP A 527 -35.79 -28.01 24.55
C ASP A 527 -36.70 -27.38 23.48
N PRO A 528 -38.02 -27.31 23.71
CA PRO A 528 -38.97 -26.81 22.71
C PRO A 528 -38.70 -25.38 22.22
N VAL A 529 -38.19 -24.50 23.09
CA VAL A 529 -37.91 -23.10 22.75
C VAL A 529 -36.69 -23.02 21.83
N ARG A 530 -35.61 -23.70 22.19
CA ARG A 530 -34.41 -23.83 21.35
C ARG A 530 -34.74 -24.47 20.02
N ARG A 531 -35.58 -25.50 20.01
CA ARG A 531 -36.07 -26.13 18.77
C ARG A 531 -36.69 -25.07 17.85
N GLU A 532 -37.62 -24.26 18.33
CA GLU A 532 -38.26 -23.21 17.53
C GLU A 532 -37.24 -22.17 17.05
N ARG A 533 -36.30 -21.78 17.91
CA ARG A 533 -35.24 -20.83 17.58
C ARG A 533 -34.22 -21.38 16.56
N LEU A 534 -33.87 -22.66 16.61
CA LEU A 534 -33.05 -23.33 15.59
C LEU A 534 -33.75 -23.36 14.22
N LEU A 535 -35.07 -23.63 14.21
CA LEU A 535 -35.86 -23.62 12.98
C LEU A 535 -35.98 -22.21 12.40
N LEU A 536 -36.11 -21.19 13.25
CA LEU A 536 -36.05 -19.79 12.83
C LEU A 536 -34.70 -19.48 12.16
N HIS A 537 -33.58 -19.90 12.76
CA HIS A 537 -32.26 -19.70 12.16
C HIS A 537 -32.14 -20.33 10.76
N PHE A 538 -32.63 -21.57 10.59
CA PHE A 538 -32.66 -22.21 9.27
C PHE A 538 -33.54 -21.44 8.27
N ALA A 539 -34.68 -20.89 8.71
CA ALA A 539 -35.53 -20.07 7.85
C ALA A 539 -34.84 -18.76 7.42
N ARG A 540 -34.06 -18.15 8.33
CA ARG A 540 -33.38 -16.85 8.12
C ARG A 540 -32.15 -16.95 7.22
N THR A 541 -31.45 -18.08 7.26
CA THR A 541 -30.24 -18.33 6.46
C THR A 541 -30.52 -18.98 5.09
N ARG A 542 -31.79 -19.14 4.74
CA ARG A 542 -32.21 -19.75 3.49
C ARG A 542 -31.95 -18.83 2.31
N LEU A 543 -31.30 -19.37 1.27
CA LEU A 543 -31.03 -18.66 0.01
C LEU A 543 -32.34 -18.34 -0.74
N PRO A 544 -32.33 -17.38 -1.69
CA PRO A 544 -33.53 -16.99 -2.44
C PRO A 544 -34.24 -18.13 -3.17
N ASP A 545 -33.50 -19.16 -3.59
CA ASP A 545 -34.04 -20.35 -4.25
C ASP A 545 -34.65 -21.37 -3.28
N GLY A 546 -34.54 -21.15 -1.96
CA GLY A 546 -35.04 -22.05 -0.91
C GLY A 546 -34.05 -23.10 -0.44
N THR A 547 -32.78 -23.01 -0.82
CA THR A 547 -31.70 -23.91 -0.39
C THR A 547 -30.78 -23.24 0.63
N TRP A 548 -29.65 -23.87 0.99
CA TRP A 548 -28.63 -23.32 1.87
C TRP A 548 -27.21 -23.48 1.31
N GLY A 549 -26.34 -22.54 1.66
CA GLY A 549 -24.94 -22.49 1.22
C GLY A 549 -23.96 -22.19 2.35
N MET A 550 -22.70 -21.96 1.99
CA MET A 550 -21.63 -21.62 2.94
C MET A 550 -21.78 -20.21 3.54
N HIS A 551 -22.50 -19.32 2.87
CA HIS A 551 -22.90 -17.99 3.31
C HIS A 551 -24.02 -17.46 2.37
N GLU A 552 -24.62 -16.32 2.69
CA GLU A 552 -25.73 -15.74 1.92
C GLU A 552 -25.37 -15.41 0.45
N LEU A 553 -24.11 -15.06 0.18
CA LEU A 553 -23.60 -14.77 -1.17
C LEU A 553 -23.11 -16.01 -1.94
N SER A 554 -23.16 -17.21 -1.34
CA SER A 554 -22.63 -18.42 -1.98
C SER A 554 -23.68 -19.09 -2.86
N GLN A 555 -23.23 -19.91 -3.81
CA GLN A 555 -24.10 -20.89 -4.46
C GLN A 555 -24.71 -21.90 -3.43
N PRO A 556 -25.76 -22.64 -3.79
CA PRO A 556 -26.25 -23.76 -2.97
C PRO A 556 -25.18 -24.84 -2.78
N TYR A 557 -25.01 -25.30 -1.54
CA TYR A 557 -24.16 -26.45 -1.18
C TYR A 557 -25.04 -27.63 -0.82
N LEU A 558 -24.88 -28.75 -1.51
CA LEU A 558 -25.38 -30.08 -1.16
C LEU A 558 -24.97 -30.43 0.26
N PHE A 559 -23.74 -30.13 0.68
CA PHE A 559 -23.32 -30.32 2.08
C PHE A 559 -24.25 -29.60 3.06
N VAL A 560 -24.33 -28.27 2.97
CA VAL A 560 -25.08 -27.45 3.94
C VAL A 560 -26.57 -27.71 3.84
N THR A 561 -27.12 -27.73 2.63
CA THR A 561 -28.55 -27.99 2.39
C THR A 561 -28.98 -29.35 2.95
N THR A 562 -28.17 -30.40 2.75
CA THR A 562 -28.52 -31.73 3.27
C THR A 562 -28.47 -31.76 4.79
N LEU A 563 -27.46 -31.16 5.43
CA LEU A 563 -27.40 -31.13 6.89
C LEU A 563 -28.55 -30.34 7.51
N VAL A 564 -28.87 -29.17 6.96
CA VAL A 564 -30.01 -28.35 7.42
C VAL A 564 -31.33 -29.09 7.20
N TYR A 565 -31.52 -29.73 6.04
CA TYR A 565 -32.69 -30.56 5.77
C TYR A 565 -32.86 -31.66 6.82
N VAL A 566 -31.81 -32.46 7.06
CA VAL A 566 -31.86 -33.55 8.04
C VAL A 566 -32.10 -33.02 9.46
N ALA A 567 -31.42 -31.94 9.85
CA ALA A 567 -31.61 -31.32 11.15
C ALA A 567 -33.06 -30.83 11.36
N ALA A 568 -33.65 -30.15 10.37
CA ALA A 568 -35.04 -29.71 10.45
C ALA A 568 -36.03 -30.89 10.54
N ARG A 569 -35.80 -31.98 9.80
CA ARG A 569 -36.59 -33.21 9.88
C ARG A 569 -36.46 -33.88 11.26
N VAL A 570 -35.26 -33.90 11.85
CA VAL A 570 -34.99 -34.33 13.24
C VAL A 570 -35.73 -33.48 14.26
N LEU A 571 -35.83 -32.18 14.03
CA LEU A 571 -36.66 -31.26 14.82
C LEU A 571 -38.16 -31.41 14.51
N GLY A 572 -38.59 -32.37 13.69
CA GLY A 572 -40.01 -32.69 13.47
C GLY A 572 -40.71 -31.85 12.40
N VAL A 573 -39.98 -31.09 11.57
CA VAL A 573 -40.55 -30.42 10.38
C VAL A 573 -40.91 -31.46 9.33
N PRO A 574 -42.13 -31.51 8.78
CA PRO A 574 -42.50 -32.43 7.69
C PRO A 574 -41.69 -32.22 6.40
N ALA A 575 -41.58 -33.25 5.55
CA ALA A 575 -40.78 -33.18 4.31
C ALA A 575 -41.38 -32.24 3.24
N ASP A 576 -42.69 -32.03 3.28
CA ASP A 576 -43.46 -31.14 2.39
C ASP A 576 -43.61 -29.72 2.97
N ASP A 577 -43.05 -29.46 4.14
CA ASP A 577 -43.08 -28.13 4.75
C ASP A 577 -42.34 -27.11 3.88
N ALA A 578 -42.91 -25.91 3.78
CA ALA A 578 -42.38 -24.82 2.98
C ALA A 578 -40.94 -24.43 3.36
N LEU A 579 -40.49 -24.70 4.59
CA LEU A 579 -39.12 -24.49 5.04
C LEU A 579 -38.13 -25.33 4.21
N VAL A 580 -38.38 -26.64 4.06
CA VAL A 580 -37.41 -27.63 3.59
C VAL A 580 -37.70 -28.22 2.21
N ALA A 581 -38.93 -28.09 1.70
CA ALA A 581 -39.37 -28.75 0.47
C ALA A 581 -38.48 -28.43 -0.76
N LYS A 582 -38.08 -27.16 -0.93
CA LYS A 582 -37.18 -26.76 -2.03
C LYS A 582 -35.76 -27.31 -1.87
N GLY A 583 -35.26 -27.40 -0.65
CA GLY A 583 -33.99 -28.06 -0.34
C GLY A 583 -34.01 -29.54 -0.72
N LEU A 584 -35.12 -30.24 -0.45
CA LEU A 584 -35.28 -31.63 -0.88
C LEU A 584 -35.28 -31.79 -2.41
N VAL A 585 -35.98 -30.91 -3.12
CA VAL A 585 -35.98 -30.90 -4.59
C VAL A 585 -34.55 -30.75 -5.11
N PHE A 586 -33.81 -29.77 -4.59
CA PHE A 586 -32.40 -29.58 -4.94
C PHE A 586 -31.55 -30.82 -4.66
N ILE A 587 -31.68 -31.43 -3.47
CA ILE A 587 -30.94 -32.66 -3.12
C ILE A 587 -31.21 -33.78 -4.15
N ARG A 588 -32.47 -33.96 -4.56
CA ARG A 588 -32.84 -34.97 -5.55
C ARG A 588 -32.33 -34.66 -6.95
N GLU A 589 -32.34 -33.39 -7.36
CA GLU A 589 -31.78 -32.93 -8.63
C GLU A 589 -30.26 -33.14 -8.71
N GLN A 590 -29.56 -33.09 -7.57
CA GLN A 590 -28.14 -33.45 -7.48
C GLN A 590 -27.87 -34.96 -7.49
N GLY A 591 -28.90 -35.80 -7.68
CA GLY A 591 -28.78 -37.26 -7.64
C GLY A 591 -28.82 -37.86 -6.22
N GLY A 592 -29.32 -37.10 -5.25
CA GLY A 592 -29.37 -37.48 -3.84
C GLY A 592 -28.11 -37.12 -3.06
N ALA A 593 -27.97 -37.66 -1.85
CA ALA A 593 -26.87 -37.33 -0.94
C ALA A 593 -25.55 -38.12 -1.21
N SER A 594 -25.49 -38.99 -2.21
CA SER A 594 -24.33 -39.86 -2.47
C SER A 594 -23.03 -39.10 -2.79
N ALA A 595 -23.14 -37.92 -3.42
CA ALA A 595 -22.01 -37.09 -3.81
C ALA A 595 -21.69 -35.95 -2.80
N ILE A 596 -22.25 -36.01 -1.59
CA ILE A 596 -21.96 -35.01 -0.54
C ILE A 596 -20.46 -35.02 -0.18
N PRO A 597 -19.81 -33.87 0.11
CA PRO A 597 -18.43 -33.79 0.61
C PRO A 597 -18.13 -34.67 1.83
N THR A 598 -16.85 -34.97 2.07
CA THR A 598 -16.37 -35.94 3.07
C THR A 598 -16.89 -35.68 4.48
N TRP A 599 -16.96 -34.42 4.90
CA TRP A 599 -17.52 -34.06 6.21
C TRP A 599 -19.02 -34.37 6.29
N GLY A 600 -19.76 -34.18 5.21
CA GLY A 600 -21.17 -34.56 5.11
C GLY A 600 -21.38 -36.07 5.18
N LYS A 601 -20.52 -36.85 4.52
CA LYS A 601 -20.56 -38.32 4.60
C LYS A 601 -20.40 -38.81 6.05
N LEU A 602 -19.48 -38.21 6.80
CA LEU A 602 -19.31 -38.52 8.22
C LEU A 602 -20.58 -38.22 9.02
N TRP A 603 -21.11 -37.00 8.95
CA TRP A 603 -22.31 -36.61 9.71
C TRP A 603 -23.54 -37.46 9.36
N LEU A 604 -23.77 -37.72 8.07
CA LEU A 604 -24.86 -38.61 7.67
C LEU A 604 -24.63 -40.06 8.12
N ALA A 605 -23.40 -40.56 8.13
CA ALA A 605 -23.09 -41.90 8.64
C ALA A 605 -23.33 -42.00 10.15
N LEU A 606 -22.99 -40.97 10.93
CA LEU A 606 -23.31 -40.89 12.36
C LEU A 606 -24.83 -40.98 12.60
N CYS A 607 -25.64 -40.33 11.76
CA CYS A 607 -27.11 -40.41 11.83
C CYS A 607 -27.72 -41.70 11.22
N GLY A 608 -26.91 -42.61 10.69
CA GLY A 608 -27.40 -43.82 10.01
C GLY A 608 -28.02 -43.56 8.62
N LEU A 609 -27.72 -42.41 8.01
CA LEU A 609 -28.23 -41.96 6.71
C LEU A 609 -27.19 -42.10 5.58
N TYR A 610 -26.03 -42.68 5.85
CA TYR A 610 -24.98 -42.97 4.87
C TYR A 610 -24.18 -44.18 5.36
N ALA A 611 -23.80 -45.12 4.49
CA ALA A 611 -23.08 -46.31 4.93
C ALA A 611 -21.58 -46.03 5.17
N TRP A 612 -20.99 -46.60 6.22
CA TRP A 612 -19.59 -46.39 6.61
C TRP A 612 -18.57 -46.84 5.55
N GLU A 613 -18.98 -47.73 4.64
CA GLU A 613 -18.23 -48.12 3.46
C GLU A 613 -17.91 -46.91 2.59
N GLY A 614 -18.83 -45.95 2.47
CA GLY A 614 -18.62 -44.77 1.65
C GLY A 614 -17.98 -43.58 2.36
N VAL A 615 -17.64 -43.69 3.64
CA VAL A 615 -16.91 -42.64 4.36
C VAL A 615 -15.40 -42.81 4.12
N PRO A 616 -14.69 -41.78 3.60
CA PRO A 616 -13.23 -41.80 3.48
C PRO A 616 -12.56 -42.10 4.82
N LYS A 617 -11.48 -42.87 4.79
CA LYS A 617 -10.79 -43.31 6.01
C LYS A 617 -9.93 -42.19 6.57
N VAL A 618 -10.11 -41.89 7.86
CA VAL A 618 -9.23 -41.04 8.66
C VAL A 618 -8.50 -41.96 9.63
N LEU A 619 -7.20 -42.16 9.45
CA LEU A 619 -6.44 -43.17 10.22
C LEU A 619 -5.99 -42.62 11.58
N PRO A 620 -6.39 -43.26 12.70
CA PRO A 620 -5.78 -43.03 14.01
C PRO A 620 -4.26 -43.27 13.99
N GLU A 621 -3.79 -44.20 13.16
CA GLU A 621 -2.38 -44.58 13.06
C GLU A 621 -1.45 -43.44 12.61
N ALA A 622 -1.99 -42.33 12.07
CA ALA A 622 -1.18 -41.15 11.77
C ALA A 622 -0.47 -40.59 13.01
N TRP A 623 -1.05 -40.76 14.21
CA TRP A 623 -0.45 -40.36 15.50
C TRP A 623 0.61 -41.36 16.02
N LEU A 624 0.82 -42.49 15.35
CA LEU A 624 1.94 -43.39 15.65
C LEU A 624 3.22 -43.00 14.89
N LEU A 625 3.14 -42.07 13.93
CA LEU A 625 4.32 -41.59 13.24
C LEU A 625 5.27 -40.93 14.25
N PRO A 626 6.61 -40.99 14.04
CA PRO A 626 7.52 -40.26 14.90
C PRO A 626 7.20 -38.75 14.92
N ARG A 627 7.10 -38.14 16.11
CA ARG A 627 6.77 -36.70 16.26
C ARG A 627 7.75 -35.75 15.54
N SER A 628 8.96 -36.22 15.22
CA SER A 628 9.95 -35.47 14.43
C SER A 628 9.62 -35.42 12.93
N TRP A 629 8.73 -36.28 12.42
CA TRP A 629 8.37 -36.31 11.01
C TRP A 629 7.45 -35.15 10.63
N ALA A 630 7.66 -34.59 9.43
CA ALA A 630 6.90 -33.46 8.93
C ALA A 630 5.40 -33.76 8.71
N LEU A 631 5.04 -35.03 8.56
CA LEU A 631 3.67 -35.52 8.33
C LEU A 631 2.94 -35.91 9.62
N HIS A 632 3.60 -35.85 10.78
CA HIS A 632 2.93 -36.16 12.04
C HIS A 632 1.81 -35.13 12.30
N PRO A 633 0.61 -35.53 12.77
CA PRO A 633 -0.51 -34.61 12.99
C PRO A 633 -0.23 -33.44 13.92
N SER A 634 0.74 -33.56 14.83
CA SER A 634 1.20 -32.43 15.67
C SER A 634 1.81 -31.26 14.87
N LYS A 635 2.14 -31.48 13.59
CA LYS A 635 2.64 -30.47 12.66
C LYS A 635 1.52 -29.71 11.93
N TYR A 636 0.30 -30.22 11.99
CA TYR A 636 -0.85 -29.61 11.33
C TYR A 636 -1.28 -28.36 12.08
N TYR A 637 -1.96 -27.46 11.35
CA TYR A 637 -2.70 -26.36 11.96
C TYR A 637 -3.65 -26.89 13.05
N CYS A 638 -3.76 -26.17 14.18
CA CYS A 638 -4.46 -26.66 15.36
C CYS A 638 -5.92 -27.05 15.08
N HIS A 639 -6.68 -26.26 14.31
CA HIS A 639 -8.05 -26.61 13.92
C HIS A 639 -8.12 -27.93 13.17
N THR A 640 -7.26 -28.11 12.15
CA THR A 640 -7.19 -29.35 11.38
C THR A 640 -6.77 -30.53 12.26
N ARG A 641 -5.79 -30.32 13.15
CA ARG A 641 -5.31 -31.35 14.09
C ARG A 641 -6.47 -31.90 14.94
N TYR A 642 -7.26 -31.04 15.58
CA TYR A 642 -8.33 -31.47 16.49
C TYR A 642 -9.60 -31.94 15.77
N ILE A 643 -9.95 -31.36 14.62
CA ILE A 643 -11.06 -31.85 13.80
C ILE A 643 -10.77 -33.29 13.34
N TYR A 644 -9.59 -33.54 12.76
CA TYR A 644 -9.24 -34.87 12.29
C TYR A 644 -8.93 -35.86 13.42
N LEU A 645 -8.53 -35.39 14.61
CA LEU A 645 -8.46 -36.22 15.81
C LEU A 645 -9.84 -36.81 16.14
N GLY A 646 -10.86 -35.95 16.29
CA GLY A 646 -12.24 -36.38 16.55
C GLY A 646 -12.79 -37.27 15.42
N MET A 647 -12.61 -36.89 14.16
CA MET A 647 -13.03 -37.71 13.02
C MET A 647 -12.35 -39.09 13.01
N SER A 648 -11.07 -39.19 13.36
CA SER A 648 -10.35 -40.48 13.38
C SER A 648 -10.95 -41.45 14.40
N LEU A 649 -11.36 -40.96 15.57
CA LEU A 649 -12.00 -41.75 16.62
C LEU A 649 -13.38 -42.23 16.17
N LEU A 650 -14.18 -41.34 15.57
CA LEU A 650 -15.52 -41.65 15.07
C LEU A 650 -15.49 -42.65 13.90
N VAL A 651 -14.59 -42.45 12.94
CA VAL A 651 -14.40 -43.36 11.80
C VAL A 651 -13.84 -44.71 12.23
N ALA A 652 -13.07 -44.77 13.32
CA ALA A 652 -12.63 -46.05 13.91
C ALA A 652 -13.78 -46.78 14.63
N ALA A 653 -14.70 -46.05 15.27
CA ALA A 653 -15.84 -46.61 15.98
C ALA A 653 -16.94 -47.15 15.03
N LYS A 654 -17.17 -46.48 13.90
CA LYS A 654 -18.18 -46.86 12.88
C LYS A 654 -19.58 -47.10 13.46
N ARG A 655 -19.96 -46.30 14.46
CA ARG A 655 -21.26 -46.41 15.15
C ARG A 655 -22.23 -45.38 14.61
N SER A 656 -23.44 -45.82 14.29
CA SER A 656 -24.54 -44.96 13.84
C SER A 656 -25.66 -44.90 14.88
N ALA A 657 -26.46 -43.83 14.85
CA ALA A 657 -27.73 -43.76 15.54
C ALA A 657 -28.65 -44.93 15.11
N PRO A 658 -29.50 -45.43 16.02
CA PRO A 658 -30.39 -46.56 15.72
C PRO A 658 -31.39 -46.20 14.62
N GLU A 659 -31.80 -47.20 13.83
CA GLU A 659 -32.79 -46.99 12.78
C GLU A 659 -34.18 -46.73 13.38
N THR A 660 -34.77 -45.60 13.00
CA THR A 660 -36.14 -45.21 13.39
C THR A 660 -37.05 -45.06 12.16
N ALA A 661 -38.35 -44.82 12.38
CA ALA A 661 -39.27 -44.47 11.29
C ALA A 661 -38.81 -43.19 10.55
N LEU A 662 -38.29 -42.20 11.29
CA LEU A 662 -37.72 -40.99 10.70
C LEU A 662 -36.47 -41.30 9.87
N THR A 663 -35.57 -42.16 10.37
CA THR A 663 -34.37 -42.57 9.63
C THR A 663 -34.74 -43.24 8.30
N ARG A 664 -35.75 -44.11 8.29
CA ARG A 664 -36.25 -44.74 7.05
C ARG A 664 -36.84 -43.71 6.08
N ALA A 665 -37.68 -42.80 6.58
CA ALA A 665 -38.23 -41.72 5.75
C ALA A 665 -37.13 -40.85 5.13
N LEU A 666 -36.14 -40.42 5.93
CA LEU A 666 -34.99 -39.65 5.44
C LEU A 666 -34.17 -40.41 4.39
N ARG A 667 -34.00 -41.72 4.53
CA ARG A 667 -33.33 -42.55 3.52
C ARG A 667 -34.10 -42.57 2.19
N ASP A 668 -35.42 -42.66 2.22
CA ASP A 668 -36.25 -42.61 1.01
C ASP A 668 -36.29 -41.20 0.40
N GLU A 669 -36.24 -40.17 1.25
CA GLU A 669 -36.20 -38.76 0.85
C GLU A 669 -34.89 -38.42 0.13
N LEU A 670 -33.75 -38.79 0.70
CA LEU A 670 -32.39 -38.41 0.27
C LEU A 670 -31.81 -39.26 -0.87
N TYR A 671 -32.35 -40.46 -1.11
CA TYR A 671 -31.83 -41.40 -2.12
C TYR A 671 -32.97 -41.88 -3.04
N PRO A 672 -33.24 -41.18 -4.16
CA PRO A 672 -34.35 -41.49 -5.08
C PRO A 672 -34.38 -42.93 -5.60
N GLN A 673 -33.21 -43.54 -5.76
CA GLN A 673 -33.01 -44.93 -6.21
C GLN A 673 -33.20 -45.97 -5.08
N GLY A 674 -33.45 -45.52 -3.85
CA GLY A 674 -33.49 -46.33 -2.64
C GLY A 674 -32.11 -46.48 -1.98
N PHE A 675 -32.07 -46.34 -0.65
CA PHE A 675 -30.82 -46.38 0.13
C PHE A 675 -30.00 -47.67 -0.09
N GLY A 676 -30.66 -48.83 -0.14
CA GLY A 676 -29.99 -50.12 -0.36
C GLY A 676 -29.44 -50.33 -1.77
N ALA A 677 -29.87 -49.53 -2.75
CA ALA A 677 -29.38 -49.60 -4.12
C ALA A 677 -28.10 -48.76 -4.36
N VAL A 678 -27.71 -47.94 -3.38
CA VAL A 678 -26.51 -47.10 -3.48
C VAL A 678 -25.26 -47.95 -3.22
N ASP A 679 -24.35 -47.99 -4.19
CA ASP A 679 -23.00 -48.50 -3.96
C ASP A 679 -22.19 -47.45 -3.18
N PHE A 680 -22.28 -47.51 -1.86
CA PHE A 680 -21.58 -46.58 -0.98
C PHE A 680 -20.05 -46.70 -1.11
N ALA A 681 -19.51 -47.89 -1.40
CA ALA A 681 -18.08 -48.06 -1.60
C ALA A 681 -17.60 -47.27 -2.82
N ALA A 682 -18.35 -47.28 -3.93
CA ALA A 682 -18.10 -46.44 -5.08
C ALA A 682 -18.36 -44.95 -4.78
N ALA A 683 -19.40 -44.64 -4.01
CA ALA A 683 -19.73 -43.26 -3.60
C ALA A 683 -18.66 -42.61 -2.73
N ARG A 684 -17.72 -43.38 -2.14
CA ARG A 684 -16.63 -42.85 -1.29
C ARG A 684 -15.83 -41.72 -1.94
N ARG A 685 -15.58 -41.83 -3.25
CA ARG A 685 -14.83 -40.82 -4.02
C ARG A 685 -15.72 -39.88 -4.82
N GLN A 686 -17.02 -40.12 -4.86
CA GLN A 686 -17.98 -39.23 -5.50
C GLN A 686 -18.14 -37.96 -4.66
N ARG A 687 -18.01 -36.81 -5.31
CA ARG A 687 -18.12 -35.49 -4.70
C ARG A 687 -18.73 -34.54 -5.71
N ARG A 688 -19.63 -33.67 -5.29
CA ARG A 688 -20.18 -32.62 -6.16
C ARG A 688 -19.07 -31.63 -6.52
N ALA A 689 -18.67 -31.61 -7.78
CA ALA A 689 -17.55 -30.79 -8.27
C ALA A 689 -17.70 -29.29 -7.97
N ALA A 690 -18.93 -28.77 -7.99
CA ALA A 690 -19.22 -27.36 -7.72
C ALA A 690 -18.81 -26.91 -6.31
N GLU A 691 -18.69 -27.83 -5.33
CA GLU A 691 -18.35 -27.50 -3.93
C GLU A 691 -16.86 -27.64 -3.61
N LEU A 692 -16.07 -28.13 -4.56
CA LEU A 692 -14.65 -28.38 -4.35
C LEU A 692 -13.85 -27.10 -4.61
N HIS A 693 -13.49 -26.40 -3.54
CA HIS A 693 -12.50 -25.33 -3.61
C HIS A 693 -11.07 -25.90 -3.73
N THR A 694 -10.79 -26.92 -2.91
CA THR A 694 -9.52 -27.66 -2.90
C THR A 694 -9.80 -29.13 -3.21
N PRO A 695 -9.87 -29.53 -4.49
CA PRO A 695 -10.01 -30.93 -4.85
C PRO A 695 -8.85 -31.75 -4.26
N PRO A 696 -9.11 -32.97 -3.74
CA PRO A 696 -8.05 -33.84 -3.24
C PRO A 696 -6.96 -34.05 -4.29
N SER A 697 -5.70 -33.88 -3.88
CA SER A 697 -4.57 -34.10 -4.77
C SER A 697 -4.46 -35.58 -5.15
N LEU A 698 -3.76 -35.87 -6.25
CA LEU A 698 -3.47 -37.25 -6.65
C LEU A 698 -2.76 -38.04 -5.54
N ALA A 699 -1.89 -37.38 -4.77
CA ALA A 699 -1.19 -38.00 -3.66
C ALA A 699 -2.14 -38.33 -2.50
N LEU A 700 -3.09 -37.44 -2.19
CA LEU A 700 -4.12 -37.71 -1.18
C LEU A 700 -5.08 -38.81 -1.62
N GLU A 701 -5.47 -38.85 -2.90
CA GLU A 701 -6.27 -39.93 -3.48
C GLU A 701 -5.57 -41.30 -3.39
N PHE A 702 -4.26 -41.35 -3.58
CA PHE A 702 -3.47 -42.56 -3.33
C PHE A 702 -3.38 -42.89 -1.83
N ALA A 703 -3.19 -41.88 -0.97
CA ALA A 703 -3.20 -42.07 0.47
C ALA A 703 -4.53 -42.68 0.95
N TYR A 704 -5.68 -42.22 0.44
CA TYR A 704 -6.98 -42.83 0.78
C TYR A 704 -7.03 -44.33 0.44
N GLN A 705 -6.43 -44.76 -0.68
CA GLN A 705 -6.33 -46.18 -1.03
C GLN A 705 -5.49 -46.96 -0.01
N ALA A 706 -4.34 -46.42 0.38
CA ALA A 706 -3.50 -47.04 1.39
C ALA A 706 -4.23 -47.09 2.75
N PHE A 707 -4.97 -46.04 3.10
CA PHE A 707 -5.73 -45.97 4.34
C PHE A 707 -6.82 -47.04 4.42
N GLU A 708 -7.46 -47.35 3.31
CA GLU A 708 -8.42 -48.45 3.24
C GLU A 708 -7.77 -49.81 3.52
N VAL A 709 -6.56 -50.06 3.01
CA VAL A 709 -5.83 -51.29 3.27
C VAL A 709 -5.46 -51.39 4.75
N VAL A 710 -4.94 -50.31 5.33
CA VAL A 710 -4.58 -50.27 6.75
C VAL A 710 -5.81 -50.49 7.63
N ASP A 711 -6.93 -49.82 7.33
CA ASP A 711 -8.18 -49.96 8.08
C ASP A 711 -8.77 -51.38 8.00
N ARG A 712 -8.56 -52.09 6.90
CA ARG A 712 -9.01 -53.49 6.73
C ARG A 712 -8.13 -54.48 7.50
N VAL A 713 -6.82 -54.24 7.54
CA VAL A 713 -5.84 -55.15 8.16
C VAL A 713 -5.79 -54.99 9.68
N ARG A 714 -5.98 -53.78 10.20
CA ARG A 714 -5.92 -53.49 11.64
C ARG A 714 -7.23 -53.88 12.34
N SER A 715 -7.15 -54.81 13.29
CA SER A 715 -8.30 -55.17 14.13
C SER A 715 -8.58 -54.12 15.21
N ALA A 716 -9.83 -54.02 15.66
CA ALA A 716 -10.21 -53.15 16.78
C ALA A 716 -9.34 -53.37 18.03
N LYS A 717 -9.01 -54.63 18.35
CA LYS A 717 -8.15 -55.00 19.48
C LYS A 717 -6.72 -54.46 19.34
N SER A 718 -6.18 -54.39 18.12
CA SER A 718 -4.85 -53.83 17.87
C SER A 718 -4.79 -52.31 18.04
N ARG A 719 -5.95 -51.63 18.02
CA ARG A 719 -6.08 -50.17 18.12
C ARG A 719 -6.40 -49.67 19.53
N THR A 720 -6.76 -50.56 20.47
CA THR A 720 -7.27 -50.17 21.80
C THR A 720 -6.36 -49.16 22.52
N GLY A 721 -5.05 -49.42 22.59
CA GLY A 721 -4.10 -48.51 23.26
C GLY A 721 -4.00 -47.15 22.58
N LEU A 722 -3.89 -47.13 21.25
CA LEU A 722 -3.86 -45.90 20.45
C LEU A 722 -5.14 -45.07 20.62
N LEU A 723 -6.31 -45.70 20.46
CA LEU A 723 -7.60 -45.00 20.61
C LEU A 723 -7.82 -44.48 22.03
N SER A 724 -7.24 -45.15 23.05
CA SER A 724 -7.26 -44.64 24.43
C SER A 724 -6.41 -43.37 24.56
N ALA A 725 -5.19 -43.38 24.01
CA ALA A 725 -4.32 -42.21 24.02
C ALA A 725 -4.94 -41.01 23.28
N LEU A 726 -5.53 -41.24 22.10
CA LEU A 726 -6.20 -40.19 21.33
C LEU A 726 -7.44 -39.61 22.03
N ARG A 727 -8.17 -40.41 22.80
CA ARG A 727 -9.26 -39.90 23.64
C ARG A 727 -8.73 -39.03 24.78
N GLU A 728 -7.57 -39.34 25.33
CA GLU A 728 -6.94 -38.46 26.33
C GLU A 728 -6.49 -37.13 25.73
N GLU A 729 -6.03 -37.10 24.47
CA GLU A 729 -5.77 -35.84 23.76
C GLU A 729 -7.04 -34.96 23.62
N VAL A 730 -8.21 -35.58 23.40
CA VAL A 730 -9.51 -34.88 23.39
C VAL A 730 -9.84 -34.34 24.79
N ARG A 731 -9.70 -35.16 25.83
CA ARG A 731 -9.98 -34.73 27.21
C ARG A 731 -9.04 -33.61 27.66
N PHE A 732 -7.77 -33.66 27.27
CA PHE A 732 -6.82 -32.59 27.54
C PHE A 732 -7.26 -31.27 26.92
N ASP A 733 -7.67 -31.26 25.64
CA ASP A 733 -8.19 -30.04 24.99
C ASP A 733 -9.43 -29.52 25.72
N LEU A 734 -10.40 -30.38 26.04
CA LEU A 734 -11.60 -29.99 26.77
C LEU A 734 -11.25 -29.38 28.14
N ARG A 735 -10.46 -30.05 28.97
CA ARG A 735 -10.11 -29.56 30.32
C ARG A 735 -9.34 -28.24 30.30
N THR A 736 -8.51 -28.00 29.27
CA THR A 736 -7.72 -26.77 29.15
C THR A 736 -8.43 -25.64 28.41
N SER A 737 -9.63 -25.88 27.88
CA SER A 737 -10.47 -24.90 27.18
C SER A 737 -11.82 -24.65 27.88
N GLY A 738 -11.89 -24.88 29.20
CA GLY A 738 -13.14 -24.73 29.95
C GLY A 738 -14.27 -25.64 29.47
N HIS A 739 -13.90 -26.80 28.93
CA HIS A 739 -14.77 -27.81 28.31
C HIS A 739 -15.51 -27.35 27.05
N THR A 740 -15.01 -26.33 26.35
CA THR A 740 -15.63 -25.83 25.11
C THR A 740 -14.97 -26.35 23.84
N GLY A 741 -13.71 -26.80 23.94
CA GLY A 741 -12.86 -27.21 22.83
C GLY A 741 -12.30 -26.02 22.04
N LEU A 742 -11.34 -26.28 21.15
CA LEU A 742 -10.76 -25.23 20.29
C LEU A 742 -11.81 -24.46 19.46
N SER A 743 -12.85 -25.14 18.98
CA SER A 743 -13.91 -24.58 18.13
C SER A 743 -15.19 -25.39 18.30
N PRO A 744 -16.37 -24.87 17.93
CA PRO A 744 -17.62 -25.65 17.99
C PRO A 744 -17.54 -26.95 17.19
N VAL A 745 -16.84 -26.97 16.04
CA VAL A 745 -16.69 -28.18 15.21
C VAL A 745 -15.85 -29.24 15.91
N SER A 746 -14.65 -28.89 16.37
CA SER A 746 -13.78 -29.84 17.07
C SER A 746 -14.38 -30.27 18.43
N GLY A 747 -15.05 -29.35 19.12
CA GLY A 747 -15.78 -29.61 20.36
C GLY A 747 -16.86 -30.68 20.18
N LEU A 748 -17.77 -30.51 19.22
CA LEU A 748 -18.82 -31.50 18.94
C LEU A 748 -18.26 -32.87 18.55
N LEU A 749 -17.24 -32.90 17.68
CA LEU A 749 -16.60 -34.16 17.27
C LEU A 749 -15.91 -34.85 18.45
N GLY A 750 -15.27 -34.09 19.34
CA GLY A 750 -14.65 -34.59 20.56
C GLY A 750 -15.66 -35.15 21.56
N ILE A 751 -16.76 -34.41 21.81
CA ILE A 751 -17.87 -34.85 22.66
C ILE A 751 -18.44 -36.18 22.14
N LEU A 752 -18.76 -36.26 20.85
CA LEU A 752 -19.28 -37.47 20.23
C LEU A 752 -18.28 -38.64 20.34
N ALA A 753 -16.98 -38.38 20.12
CA ALA A 753 -15.95 -39.42 20.20
C ALA A 753 -15.82 -40.01 21.61
N LEU A 754 -15.93 -39.19 22.65
CA LEU A 754 -15.92 -39.64 24.05
C LEU A 754 -17.23 -40.35 24.40
N TRP A 755 -18.39 -39.76 24.07
CA TRP A 755 -19.71 -40.31 24.34
C TRP A 755 -19.94 -41.67 23.65
N MET A 756 -19.43 -41.86 22.43
CA MET A 756 -19.52 -43.15 21.72
C MET A 756 -18.71 -44.25 22.39
N HIS A 757 -17.67 -43.90 23.16
CA HIS A 757 -16.95 -44.88 23.97
C HIS A 757 -17.67 -45.14 25.30
N ASP A 758 -18.07 -44.07 25.98
CA ASP A 758 -18.77 -44.09 27.26
C ASP A 758 -19.81 -42.95 27.33
N PRO A 759 -21.13 -43.25 27.27
CA PRO A 759 -22.19 -42.25 27.38
C PRO A 759 -22.24 -41.50 28.72
N GLN A 760 -21.48 -41.94 29.71
CA GLN A 760 -21.31 -41.32 31.03
C GLN A 760 -19.92 -40.70 31.21
N ASP A 761 -19.13 -40.54 30.14
CA ASP A 761 -17.83 -39.87 30.22
C ASP A 761 -18.01 -38.45 30.81
N PRO A 762 -17.34 -38.14 31.95
CA PRO A 762 -17.59 -36.91 32.69
C PRO A 762 -17.15 -35.66 31.92
N ASP A 763 -16.08 -35.75 31.13
CA ASP A 763 -15.60 -34.63 30.32
C ASP A 763 -16.55 -34.38 29.14
N ALA A 764 -17.10 -35.44 28.53
CA ALA A 764 -18.10 -35.31 27.47
C ALA A 764 -19.40 -34.67 27.96
N ARG A 765 -19.88 -35.07 29.15
CA ARG A 765 -21.09 -34.50 29.78
C ARG A 765 -20.91 -33.02 30.10
N MET A 766 -19.81 -32.67 30.76
CA MET A 766 -19.48 -31.28 31.06
C MET A 766 -19.33 -30.45 29.78
N ALA A 767 -18.67 -30.99 28.75
CA ALA A 767 -18.49 -30.28 27.49
C ALA A 767 -19.79 -30.05 26.71
N LEU A 768 -20.75 -30.99 26.80
CA LEU A 768 -22.08 -30.78 26.24
C LEU A 768 -22.83 -29.65 26.96
N GLU A 769 -22.78 -29.62 28.29
CA GLU A 769 -23.38 -28.53 29.09
C GLU A 769 -22.72 -27.17 28.77
N ARG A 770 -21.39 -27.14 28.64
CA ARG A 770 -20.61 -25.93 28.34
C ARG A 770 -20.68 -25.52 26.87
N PHE A 771 -21.23 -26.36 25.99
CA PHE A 771 -21.44 -26.02 24.58
C PHE A 771 -22.36 -24.80 24.42
N GLU A 772 -23.16 -24.47 25.42
CA GLU A 772 -23.95 -23.23 25.50
C GLU A 772 -23.09 -21.98 25.24
N GLY A 773 -21.80 -21.99 25.61
CA GLY A 773 -20.88 -20.89 25.33
C GLY A 773 -20.70 -20.60 23.83
N TRP A 774 -20.98 -21.57 22.96
CA TRP A 774 -20.97 -21.37 21.50
C TRP A 774 -22.32 -20.94 20.94
N ILE A 775 -23.40 -20.98 21.71
CA ILE A 775 -24.74 -20.67 21.21
C ILE A 775 -25.00 -19.18 21.37
N TRP A 776 -25.39 -18.53 20.27
CA TRP A 776 -25.88 -17.17 20.23
C TRP A 776 -27.38 -17.20 19.97
N GLU A 777 -28.18 -16.56 20.82
CA GLU A 777 -29.64 -16.70 20.81
C GLU A 777 -30.38 -15.35 20.96
N ASP A 778 -31.34 -15.08 20.05
CA ASP A 778 -32.18 -13.88 20.04
C ASP A 778 -33.49 -14.12 19.29
N ASP A 779 -34.43 -13.18 19.41
CA ASP A 779 -35.77 -13.29 18.84
C ASP A 779 -35.83 -13.01 17.33
N THR A 780 -34.77 -12.45 16.74
CA THR A 780 -34.77 -12.02 15.33
C THR A 780 -34.28 -13.11 14.39
N ASP A 781 -33.16 -13.73 14.74
CA ASP A 781 -32.49 -14.71 13.89
C ASP A 781 -32.45 -16.13 14.52
N GLY A 782 -33.02 -16.34 15.71
CA GLY A 782 -33.19 -17.65 16.32
C GLY A 782 -32.05 -18.12 17.23
N ALA A 783 -31.62 -19.36 17.07
CA ALA A 783 -30.52 -19.98 17.81
C ALA A 783 -29.44 -20.37 16.81
N ARG A 784 -28.24 -19.81 16.97
CA ARG A 784 -27.09 -20.05 16.10
C ARG A 784 -25.96 -20.64 16.91
N VAL A 785 -25.13 -21.44 16.27
CA VAL A 785 -23.85 -21.83 16.85
C VAL A 785 -22.80 -20.92 16.21
N ALA A 786 -22.22 -20.03 17.01
CA ALA A 786 -21.23 -19.07 16.57
C ALA A 786 -19.95 -19.79 16.15
N GLY A 787 -19.35 -19.40 15.02
CA GLY A 787 -18.10 -19.99 14.54
C GLY A 787 -16.91 -19.68 15.47
N ALA A 788 -16.98 -18.53 16.14
CA ALA A 788 -16.09 -18.10 17.20
C ALA A 788 -16.85 -17.14 18.14
N ARG A 789 -16.31 -16.93 19.34
CA ARG A 789 -16.73 -15.87 20.29
C ARG A 789 -15.64 -14.80 20.29
N SER A 790 -15.98 -13.51 20.32
CA SER A 790 -15.02 -12.43 20.00
C SER A 790 -14.82 -11.40 21.11
N ALA A 791 -15.24 -11.68 22.34
CA ALA A 791 -15.23 -10.70 23.44
C ALA A 791 -13.88 -9.96 23.61
N THR A 792 -12.75 -10.67 23.62
CA THR A 792 -11.44 -10.03 23.77
C THR A 792 -11.00 -9.30 22.51
N TRP A 793 -11.27 -9.87 21.32
CA TRP A 793 -10.99 -9.25 20.03
C TRP A 793 -11.73 -7.92 19.86
N ASP A 794 -13.06 -7.94 20.01
CA ASP A 794 -13.91 -6.77 19.84
C ASP A 794 -13.62 -5.71 20.91
N THR A 795 -13.40 -6.11 22.17
CA THR A 795 -13.06 -5.16 23.23
C THR A 795 -11.71 -4.48 22.98
N SER A 796 -10.72 -5.20 22.44
CA SER A 796 -9.41 -4.62 22.10
C SER A 796 -9.53 -3.56 21.02
N PHE A 797 -10.23 -3.84 19.92
CA PHE A 797 -10.43 -2.86 18.86
C PHE A 797 -11.37 -1.71 19.26
N ALA A 798 -12.40 -1.98 20.06
CA ALA A 798 -13.25 -0.93 20.62
C ALA A 798 -12.46 0.02 21.52
N ALA A 799 -11.59 -0.50 22.40
CA ALA A 799 -10.71 0.31 23.22
C ALA A 799 -9.75 1.17 22.39
N GLN A 800 -9.09 0.60 21.37
CA GLN A 800 -8.25 1.38 20.45
C GLN A 800 -9.04 2.46 19.69
N ALA A 801 -10.27 2.17 19.26
CA ALA A 801 -11.14 3.14 18.62
C ALA A 801 -11.51 4.31 19.55
N LEU A 802 -11.77 4.01 20.83
CA LEU A 802 -12.03 5.01 21.86
C LEU A 802 -10.77 5.84 22.17
N VAL A 803 -9.59 5.23 22.22
CA VAL A 803 -8.30 5.95 22.35
C VAL A 803 -8.13 6.94 21.20
N ALA A 804 -8.36 6.52 19.95
CA ALA A 804 -8.31 7.41 18.79
C ALA A 804 -9.33 8.56 18.85
N ALA A 805 -10.48 8.35 19.50
CA ALA A 805 -11.53 9.36 19.67
C ALA A 805 -11.33 10.29 20.89
N SER A 806 -10.50 9.89 21.86
CA SER A 806 -10.39 10.51 23.19
C SER A 806 -10.03 12.01 23.20
N ARG A 807 -9.35 12.50 22.15
CA ARG A 807 -9.03 13.93 22.00
C ARG A 807 -10.23 14.79 21.63
N HIS A 808 -11.33 14.18 21.17
CA HIS A 808 -12.47 14.86 20.56
C HIS A 808 -13.78 14.61 21.30
N VAL A 809 -13.88 13.49 22.00
CA VAL A 809 -15.07 13.01 22.70
C VAL A 809 -14.64 12.42 24.03
N ASP A 810 -15.41 12.64 25.10
CA ASP A 810 -15.15 11.97 26.38
C ASP A 810 -15.49 10.47 26.27
N VAL A 811 -14.50 9.64 26.57
CA VAL A 811 -14.55 8.18 26.50
C VAL A 811 -14.05 7.53 27.80
N SER A 812 -13.74 8.33 28.81
CA SER A 812 -12.93 7.92 29.97
C SER A 812 -13.54 6.74 30.72
N GLU A 813 -14.87 6.78 30.96
CA GLU A 813 -15.58 5.70 31.65
C GLU A 813 -15.57 4.39 30.85
N ALA A 814 -15.95 4.46 29.56
CA ALA A 814 -16.01 3.28 28.70
C ALA A 814 -14.62 2.62 28.56
N LEU A 815 -13.58 3.43 28.41
CA LEU A 815 -12.20 2.95 28.29
C LEU A 815 -11.67 2.35 29.59
N ALA A 816 -11.99 2.94 30.74
CA ALA A 816 -11.61 2.39 32.05
C ALA A 816 -12.30 1.04 32.34
N ARG A 817 -13.52 0.83 31.84
CA ARG A 817 -14.23 -0.46 31.94
C ARG A 817 -13.60 -1.50 31.00
N ALA A 818 -13.26 -1.10 29.78
CA ALA A 818 -12.59 -1.97 28.81
C ALA A 818 -11.23 -2.46 29.31
N ASP A 819 -10.42 -1.57 29.89
CA ASP A 819 -9.11 -1.92 30.44
C ASP A 819 -9.21 -2.96 31.58
N ARG A 820 -10.18 -2.79 32.49
CA ARG A 820 -10.45 -3.78 33.55
C ARG A 820 -10.84 -5.14 32.97
N PHE A 821 -11.74 -5.16 31.99
CA PHE A 821 -12.13 -6.41 31.33
C PHE A 821 -10.91 -7.11 30.73
N LEU A 822 -10.08 -6.38 29.96
CA LEU A 822 -8.88 -6.93 29.32
C LEU A 822 -7.85 -7.39 30.36
N GLU A 823 -7.70 -6.72 31.50
CA GLU A 823 -6.84 -7.19 32.60
C GLU A 823 -7.21 -8.60 33.04
N ASP A 824 -8.51 -8.88 33.16
CA ASP A 824 -9.03 -10.19 33.57
C ASP A 824 -8.96 -11.24 32.44
N GLN A 825 -8.70 -10.84 31.18
CA GLN A 825 -8.64 -11.76 30.05
C GLN A 825 -7.27 -12.42 29.83
N GLN A 826 -6.23 -11.97 30.53
CA GLN A 826 -4.90 -12.53 30.34
C GLN A 826 -4.77 -13.92 30.97
N ILE A 827 -4.27 -14.88 30.20
CA ILE A 827 -4.02 -16.22 30.73
C ILE A 827 -2.79 -16.20 31.64
N ARG A 828 -2.97 -16.51 32.93
CA ARG A 828 -1.89 -16.54 33.94
C ARG A 828 -1.39 -17.93 34.27
N GLU A 829 -2.19 -18.95 33.98
CA GLU A 829 -1.90 -20.34 34.33
C GLU A 829 -1.81 -21.22 33.08
N ALA A 830 -1.08 -22.33 33.19
CA ALA A 830 -0.99 -23.35 32.15
C ALA A 830 -0.93 -24.73 32.79
N SER A 831 -1.49 -25.73 32.10
CA SER A 831 -1.29 -27.13 32.50
C SER A 831 0.18 -27.52 32.37
N GLU A 832 0.71 -28.22 33.38
CA GLU A 832 2.08 -28.74 33.39
C GLU A 832 2.34 -29.72 32.22
N ASP A 833 1.28 -30.38 31.74
CA ASP A 833 1.36 -31.38 30.66
C ASP A 833 1.20 -30.78 29.25
N ALA A 834 1.05 -29.46 29.10
CA ALA A 834 0.74 -28.82 27.80
C ALA A 834 1.70 -29.22 26.68
N ALA A 835 2.99 -29.30 26.95
CA ALA A 835 3.99 -29.70 25.97
C ALA A 835 3.83 -31.16 25.49
N ALA A 836 3.39 -32.07 26.37
CA ALA A 836 3.17 -33.48 26.02
C ALA A 836 2.02 -33.64 25.01
N HIS A 837 1.02 -32.75 25.10
CA HIS A 837 -0.17 -32.69 24.26
C HIS A 837 -0.02 -31.76 23.06
N ASP A 838 1.22 -31.42 22.67
CA ASP A 838 1.51 -30.55 21.54
C ASP A 838 0.81 -29.17 21.64
N ARG A 839 0.51 -28.69 22.85
CA ARG A 839 -0.10 -27.38 23.12
C ARG A 839 0.99 -26.36 23.45
N LEU A 840 0.93 -25.19 22.79
CA LEU A 840 1.80 -24.07 23.12
C LEU A 840 1.47 -23.53 24.53
N ASP A 841 2.49 -23.20 25.32
CA ASP A 841 2.30 -22.57 26.64
C ASP A 841 1.48 -21.27 26.49
N PRO A 842 0.25 -21.23 27.03
CA PRO A 842 -0.68 -20.13 26.81
C PRO A 842 -0.42 -18.92 27.72
N ARG A 843 0.48 -19.01 28.71
CA ARG A 843 0.71 -17.94 29.69
C ARG A 843 1.13 -16.64 29.03
N GLY A 844 0.48 -15.56 29.45
CA GLY A 844 0.60 -14.21 28.95
C GLY A 844 -0.30 -13.91 27.75
N GLY A 845 -0.83 -14.94 27.08
CA GLY A 845 -1.64 -14.79 25.88
C GLY A 845 -3.09 -14.41 26.18
N TYR A 846 -3.77 -13.92 25.15
CA TYR A 846 -5.18 -13.56 25.12
C TYR A 846 -5.90 -14.36 24.04
N CYS A 847 -7.09 -14.87 24.38
CA CYS A 847 -7.94 -15.61 23.43
C CYS A 847 -8.64 -14.64 22.46
N PHE A 848 -9.15 -15.18 21.35
CA PHE A 848 -10.09 -14.45 20.50
C PHE A 848 -11.42 -14.21 21.24
N ALA A 849 -11.90 -15.28 21.91
CA ALA A 849 -12.99 -15.25 22.88
C ALA A 849 -12.52 -14.72 24.25
N GLY A 850 -13.27 -14.98 25.31
CA GLY A 850 -12.80 -14.73 26.69
C GLY A 850 -11.73 -15.73 27.14
N VAL A 851 -11.08 -15.43 28.25
CA VAL A 851 -10.03 -16.27 28.89
C VAL A 851 -10.48 -17.71 29.14
N TRP A 852 -11.78 -17.92 29.34
CA TRP A 852 -12.40 -19.24 29.51
C TRP A 852 -12.12 -20.22 28.36
N HIS A 853 -11.86 -19.72 27.15
CA HIS A 853 -11.59 -20.55 25.97
C HIS A 853 -10.20 -21.20 26.02
N GLY A 854 -9.25 -20.60 26.73
CA GLY A 854 -7.91 -21.14 26.98
C GLY A 854 -6.98 -21.22 25.76
N TRP A 855 -7.44 -20.88 24.55
CA TRP A 855 -6.67 -20.86 23.29
C TRP A 855 -6.25 -19.44 22.89
N PRO A 856 -5.08 -18.96 23.35
CA PRO A 856 -4.61 -17.64 22.98
C PRO A 856 -4.15 -17.57 21.52
N VAL A 857 -4.24 -16.37 20.95
CA VAL A 857 -3.87 -16.07 19.55
C VAL A 857 -2.90 -14.90 19.55
N SER A 858 -1.92 -14.91 18.65
CA SER A 858 -0.84 -13.93 18.60
C SER A 858 -1.33 -12.49 18.36
N ASP A 859 -2.26 -12.31 17.40
CA ASP A 859 -2.88 -11.01 17.12
C ASP A 859 -3.83 -10.57 18.22
N CYS A 860 -4.66 -11.46 18.77
CA CYS A 860 -5.53 -11.13 19.90
C CYS A 860 -4.71 -10.65 21.09
N THR A 861 -3.58 -11.32 21.37
CA THR A 861 -2.61 -10.89 22.39
C THR A 861 -2.02 -9.53 22.05
N ALA A 862 -1.60 -9.32 20.80
CA ALA A 862 -1.02 -8.07 20.36
C ALA A 862 -2.00 -6.89 20.42
N GLU A 863 -3.23 -7.05 19.95
CA GLU A 863 -4.25 -6.00 19.94
C GLU A 863 -4.73 -5.67 21.37
N ALA A 864 -4.82 -6.66 22.25
CA ALA A 864 -5.09 -6.44 23.67
C ALA A 864 -3.94 -5.70 24.36
N MET A 865 -2.69 -6.05 24.04
CA MET A 865 -1.52 -5.31 24.50
C MET A 865 -1.56 -3.85 24.04
N LEU A 866 -1.85 -3.59 22.76
CA LEU A 866 -1.95 -2.22 22.23
C LEU A 866 -3.05 -1.43 22.93
N ALA A 867 -4.25 -2.00 23.04
CA ALA A 867 -5.38 -1.39 23.73
C ALA A 867 -5.03 -0.99 25.17
N ARG A 868 -4.32 -1.85 25.89
CA ARG A 868 -3.90 -1.59 27.27
C ARG A 868 -2.69 -0.67 27.36
N LEU A 869 -1.70 -0.74 26.48
CA LEU A 869 -0.53 0.15 26.55
C LEU A 869 -0.88 1.59 26.17
N GLU A 870 -1.82 1.79 25.24
CA GLU A 870 -2.24 3.12 24.79
C GLU A 870 -3.34 3.74 25.66
N SER A 871 -4.00 2.94 26.50
CA SER A 871 -5.04 3.43 27.40
C SER A 871 -4.44 4.25 28.55
N PRO A 872 -4.87 5.51 28.77
CA PRO A 872 -4.41 6.32 29.90
C PRO A 872 -4.87 5.79 31.26
N HIS A 873 -5.80 4.83 31.29
CA HIS A 873 -6.31 4.20 32.51
C HIS A 873 -5.58 2.91 32.88
N SER A 874 -4.72 2.42 31.99
CA SER A 874 -4.06 1.13 32.16
C SER A 874 -3.13 1.12 33.35
N LYS A 875 -3.21 0.02 34.11
CA LYS A 875 -2.31 -0.31 35.21
C LYS A 875 -1.52 -1.60 34.91
N ALA A 876 -1.36 -1.94 33.64
CA ALA A 876 -0.67 -3.16 33.26
C ALA A 876 0.74 -3.21 33.85
N SER A 877 1.04 -4.28 34.59
CA SER A 877 2.35 -4.46 35.18
C SER A 877 3.37 -4.80 34.09
N ALA A 878 4.64 -4.41 34.30
CA ALA A 878 5.72 -4.76 33.39
C ALA A 878 5.90 -6.28 33.26
N GLU A 879 5.56 -7.04 34.30
CA GLU A 879 5.59 -8.51 34.33
C GLU A 879 4.50 -9.11 33.42
N ASP A 880 3.26 -8.65 33.54
CA ASP A 880 2.14 -9.09 32.71
C ASP A 880 2.40 -8.79 31.23
N MET A 881 2.92 -7.61 30.92
CA MET A 881 3.29 -7.23 29.55
C MET A 881 4.46 -8.07 29.03
N ALA A 882 5.48 -8.33 29.85
CA ALA A 882 6.57 -9.23 29.47
C ALA A 882 6.09 -10.68 29.24
N ALA A 883 5.09 -11.15 29.98
CA ALA A 883 4.48 -12.46 29.76
C ALA A 883 3.76 -12.51 28.40
N ALA A 884 2.99 -11.48 28.06
CA ALA A 884 2.33 -11.35 26.75
C ALA A 884 3.34 -11.31 25.59
N VAL A 885 4.42 -10.53 25.73
CA VAL A 885 5.54 -10.51 24.77
C VAL A 885 6.14 -11.90 24.58
N ARG A 886 6.38 -12.64 25.68
CA ARG A 886 6.91 -14.01 25.57
C ARG A 886 5.96 -14.95 24.84
N PHE A 887 4.64 -14.81 25.01
CA PHE A 887 3.67 -15.57 24.23
C PHE A 887 3.74 -15.22 22.74
N VAL A 888 3.73 -13.93 22.39
CA VAL A 888 3.87 -13.46 21.01
C VAL A 888 5.15 -14.01 20.37
N LEU A 889 6.30 -13.90 21.05
CA LEU A 889 7.59 -14.40 20.55
C LEU A 889 7.59 -15.92 20.31
N ARG A 890 6.85 -16.70 21.09
CA ARG A 890 6.67 -18.15 20.86
C ARG A 890 5.88 -18.48 19.60
N CYS A 891 5.06 -17.55 19.11
CA CYS A 891 4.28 -17.67 17.88
C CYS A 891 5.06 -17.26 16.62
N GLN A 892 6.33 -16.81 16.76
CA GLN A 892 7.13 -16.39 15.62
C GLN A 892 7.61 -17.58 14.77
N ASN A 893 7.30 -17.52 13.48
CA ASN A 893 7.73 -18.48 12.48
C ASN A 893 9.25 -18.38 12.20
N PRO A 894 9.87 -19.46 11.69
CA PRO A 894 11.28 -19.43 11.27
C PRO A 894 11.60 -18.36 10.21
N ASP A 895 10.64 -17.99 9.37
CA ASP A 895 10.81 -16.96 8.33
C ASP A 895 10.65 -15.52 8.86
N GLY A 896 10.36 -15.35 10.16
CA GLY A 896 10.19 -14.06 10.82
C GLY A 896 8.75 -13.58 10.97
N SER A 897 7.81 -14.14 10.20
CA SER A 897 6.36 -13.84 10.38
C SER A 897 5.82 -14.40 11.69
N PHE A 898 4.58 -14.08 12.03
CA PHE A 898 3.86 -14.70 13.15
C PHE A 898 2.68 -15.54 12.62
N GLY A 899 2.50 -16.73 13.20
CA GLY A 899 1.27 -17.50 13.02
C GLY A 899 0.14 -16.98 13.91
N SER A 900 -1.04 -17.60 13.83
CA SER A 900 -2.21 -17.28 14.66
C SER A 900 -2.07 -17.85 16.08
N TYR A 901 -2.49 -19.10 16.30
CA TYR A 901 -2.44 -19.78 17.61
C TYR A 901 -1.05 -20.29 17.98
N GLU A 902 -0.27 -20.69 17.00
CA GLU A 902 1.03 -21.35 17.18
C GLU A 902 2.05 -20.81 16.16
N ALA A 903 3.33 -21.12 16.34
CA ALA A 903 4.31 -21.00 15.25
C ALA A 903 4.21 -22.21 14.31
N ARG A 904 4.54 -22.00 13.04
CA ARG A 904 4.63 -23.04 12.01
C ARG A 904 5.59 -24.15 12.44
N ARG A 905 5.03 -25.36 12.51
CA ARG A 905 5.72 -26.55 13.05
C ARG A 905 6.46 -27.38 11.99
N THR A 906 6.26 -27.10 10.71
CA THR A 906 6.91 -27.79 9.60
C THR A 906 7.25 -26.83 8.45
N ARG A 907 8.37 -27.09 7.74
CA ARG A 907 8.74 -26.35 6.52
C ARG A 907 8.13 -26.96 5.26
N LEU A 908 7.61 -28.19 5.35
CA LEU A 908 6.98 -28.88 4.23
C LEU A 908 5.58 -28.28 4.02
N PRO A 909 5.24 -27.78 2.81
CA PRO A 909 3.87 -27.35 2.54
C PRO A 909 2.97 -28.59 2.53
N LEU A 910 1.98 -28.62 3.42
CA LEU A 910 1.10 -29.78 3.62
C LEU A 910 -0.22 -29.70 2.85
N GLU A 911 -0.45 -28.64 2.09
CA GLU A 911 -1.75 -28.38 1.44
C GLU A 911 -2.14 -29.46 0.40
N TRP A 912 -1.17 -30.17 -0.17
CA TRP A 912 -1.44 -31.33 -1.03
C TRP A 912 -2.08 -32.51 -0.28
N LEU A 913 -2.04 -32.52 1.06
CA LEU A 913 -2.75 -33.47 1.92
C LEU A 913 -4.09 -32.93 2.43
N ASN A 914 -4.55 -31.75 1.98
CA ASN A 914 -5.78 -31.14 2.46
C ASN A 914 -7.01 -32.01 2.14
N PRO A 915 -7.69 -32.59 3.15
CA PRO A 915 -8.87 -33.43 2.94
C PRO A 915 -10.19 -32.66 3.12
N ALA A 916 -10.13 -31.34 3.36
CA ALA A 916 -11.28 -30.53 3.75
C ALA A 916 -12.17 -30.09 2.56
N GLU A 917 -11.70 -30.27 1.32
CA GLU A 917 -12.44 -30.13 0.05
C GLU A 917 -13.03 -28.74 -0.25
N MET A 918 -13.87 -28.23 0.64
CA MET A 918 -14.54 -26.94 0.57
C MET A 918 -13.65 -25.78 1.08
N PHE A 919 -12.57 -26.10 1.79
CA PHE A 919 -11.69 -25.15 2.48
C PHE A 919 -10.27 -25.21 1.91
N GLY A 920 -9.62 -24.05 1.77
CA GLY A 920 -8.23 -23.92 1.35
C GLY A 920 -7.33 -23.40 2.46
N ASP A 921 -6.02 -23.68 2.34
CA ASP A 921 -4.96 -23.22 3.24
C ASP A 921 -5.20 -23.62 4.72
N SER A 922 -5.69 -24.84 4.93
CA SER A 922 -6.09 -25.32 6.26
C SER A 922 -5.09 -26.29 6.90
N MET A 923 -4.06 -26.74 6.18
CA MET A 923 -3.18 -27.82 6.69
C MET A 923 -2.05 -27.35 7.59
N SER A 924 -1.59 -26.11 7.50
CA SER A 924 -0.42 -25.63 8.23
C SER A 924 -0.61 -24.18 8.64
N GLU A 925 -0.03 -23.82 9.79
CA GLU A 925 0.09 -22.44 10.21
C GLU A 925 0.94 -21.65 9.19
N ASP A 926 0.36 -20.61 8.58
CA ASP A 926 1.02 -19.83 7.54
C ASP A 926 1.66 -18.54 8.07
N ALA A 927 2.19 -17.72 7.16
CA ALA A 927 2.69 -16.38 7.41
C ALA A 927 1.60 -15.35 7.11
N TYR A 928 0.86 -14.93 8.12
CA TYR A 928 -0.23 -13.95 7.95
C TYR A 928 0.27 -12.53 8.11
N VAL A 929 -0.14 -11.63 7.21
CA VAL A 929 0.27 -10.22 7.23
C VAL A 929 -0.27 -9.55 8.49
N GLU A 930 -1.50 -9.87 8.85
CA GLU A 930 -2.27 -9.24 9.91
C GLU A 930 -1.69 -9.64 11.27
N CYS A 931 -1.52 -10.95 11.52
CA CYS A 931 -0.87 -11.42 12.74
C CYS A 931 0.56 -10.86 12.88
N THR A 932 1.32 -10.82 11.77
CA THR A 932 2.68 -10.28 11.79
C THR A 932 2.71 -8.78 12.09
N ALA A 933 1.81 -8.00 11.48
CA ALA A 933 1.74 -6.56 11.68
C ALA A 933 1.27 -6.18 13.08
N SER A 934 0.22 -6.83 13.61
CA SER A 934 -0.26 -6.64 14.98
C SER A 934 0.85 -6.96 15.98
N CYS A 935 1.54 -8.09 15.82
CA CYS A 935 2.66 -8.46 16.68
C CYS A 935 3.78 -7.40 16.65
N ILE A 936 4.15 -6.89 15.47
CA ILE A 936 5.16 -5.81 15.39
C ILE A 936 4.69 -4.56 16.14
N ALA A 937 3.43 -4.13 15.94
CA ALA A 937 2.88 -2.95 16.58
C ALA A 937 2.89 -3.08 18.12
N ALA A 938 2.41 -4.20 18.66
CA ALA A 938 2.41 -4.46 20.09
C ALA A 938 3.84 -4.54 20.67
N LEU A 939 4.76 -5.18 19.96
CA LEU A 939 6.16 -5.28 20.36
C LEU A 939 6.86 -3.90 20.35
N ALA A 940 6.58 -3.06 19.37
CA ALA A 940 7.09 -1.69 19.29
C ALA A 940 6.54 -0.82 20.41
N ALA A 941 5.22 -0.88 20.67
CA ALA A 941 4.58 -0.18 21.79
C ALA A 941 5.15 -0.64 23.14
N PHE A 942 5.41 -1.94 23.30
CA PHE A 942 6.07 -2.48 24.49
C PHE A 942 7.49 -1.92 24.68
N GLN A 943 8.28 -1.80 23.61
CA GLN A 943 9.62 -1.20 23.69
C GLN A 943 9.59 0.28 24.07
N GLU A 944 8.56 1.02 23.66
CA GLU A 944 8.40 2.43 24.05
C GLU A 944 8.12 2.58 25.55
N HIS A 945 7.25 1.72 26.10
CA HIS A 945 6.86 1.76 27.52
C HIS A 945 7.86 1.07 28.46
N HIS A 946 8.57 0.05 27.98
CA HIS A 946 9.50 -0.78 28.76
C HIS A 946 10.83 -1.02 28.00
N PRO A 947 11.63 0.04 27.75
CA PRO A 947 12.76 0.01 26.81
C PRO A 947 13.89 -0.97 27.16
N GLU A 948 14.02 -1.33 28.44
CA GLU A 948 15.09 -2.22 28.93
C GLU A 948 14.67 -3.71 28.96
N LEU A 949 13.37 -4.02 28.94
CA LEU A 949 12.89 -5.40 29.06
C LEU A 949 12.89 -6.12 27.71
N LEU A 950 13.49 -7.32 27.66
CA LEU A 950 13.52 -8.18 26.47
C LEU A 950 14.02 -7.48 25.19
N ARG A 951 14.82 -6.41 25.35
CA ARG A 951 15.15 -5.48 24.27
C ARG A 951 15.73 -6.19 23.04
N SER A 952 16.68 -7.09 23.28
CA SER A 952 17.40 -7.79 22.21
C SER A 952 16.50 -8.74 21.43
N GLU A 953 15.65 -9.48 22.12
CA GLU A 953 14.72 -10.45 21.57
C GLU A 953 13.65 -9.74 20.74
N VAL A 954 13.11 -8.65 21.26
CA VAL A 954 12.10 -7.84 20.57
C VAL A 954 12.68 -7.15 19.34
N ASP A 955 13.88 -6.55 19.42
CA ASP A 955 14.56 -5.93 18.27
C ASP A 955 14.82 -6.96 17.14
N ILE A 956 15.21 -8.19 17.51
CA ILE A 956 15.41 -9.27 16.53
C ILE A 956 14.07 -9.69 15.92
N ALA A 957 13.03 -9.82 16.73
CA ALA A 957 11.71 -10.23 16.27
C ALA A 957 11.11 -9.22 15.29
N ILE A 958 11.08 -7.93 15.66
CA ILE A 958 10.57 -6.83 14.81
C ILE A 958 11.33 -6.79 13.48
N ARG A 959 12.67 -6.85 13.51
CA ARG A 959 13.49 -6.77 12.29
C ARG A 959 13.21 -7.93 11.32
N ARG A 960 13.09 -9.15 11.84
CA ARG A 960 12.77 -10.35 11.03
C ARG A 960 11.36 -10.28 10.46
N ALA A 961 10.40 -9.86 11.28
CA ALA A 961 9.00 -9.71 10.89
C ALA A 961 8.80 -8.61 9.83
N ALA A 962 9.44 -7.46 9.99
CA ALA A 962 9.40 -6.37 9.02
C ALA A 962 9.99 -6.76 7.67
N ALA A 963 11.12 -7.49 7.67
CA ALA A 963 11.70 -8.04 6.45
C ALA A 963 10.73 -9.02 5.76
N ARG A 964 10.01 -9.84 6.54
CA ARG A 964 9.02 -10.76 6.01
C ARG A 964 7.78 -10.04 5.47
N LEU A 965 7.27 -9.01 6.14
CA LEU A 965 6.18 -8.18 5.63
C LEU A 965 6.52 -7.59 4.26
N ARG A 966 7.73 -7.00 4.10
CA ARG A 966 8.17 -6.49 2.79
C ARG A 966 8.18 -7.58 1.70
N ALA A 967 8.52 -8.81 2.07
CA ALA A 967 8.51 -9.93 1.14
C ALA A 967 7.09 -10.47 0.83
N LEU A 968 6.10 -10.17 1.68
CA LEU A 968 4.68 -10.51 1.47
C LEU A 968 3.94 -9.43 0.66
N GLN A 969 4.48 -8.21 0.58
CA GLN A 969 3.92 -7.15 -0.26
C GLN A 969 3.95 -7.57 -1.74
N ARG A 970 2.82 -7.40 -2.43
CA ARG A 970 2.68 -7.72 -3.85
C ARG A 970 3.30 -6.63 -4.72
N ALA A 971 3.56 -7.01 -5.98
CA ALA A 971 4.13 -6.10 -6.97
C ALA A 971 3.24 -4.88 -7.28
N ASP A 972 1.95 -4.90 -6.98
CA ASP A 972 1.05 -3.75 -7.13
C ASP A 972 1.01 -2.84 -5.88
N GLY A 973 1.68 -3.24 -4.78
CA GLY A 973 1.71 -2.51 -3.51
C GLY A 973 0.76 -3.04 -2.44
N SER A 974 -0.19 -3.89 -2.80
CA SER A 974 -1.14 -4.47 -1.86
C SER A 974 -0.54 -5.60 -1.03
N PHE A 975 -1.22 -5.93 0.06
CA PHE A 975 -0.92 -7.09 0.88
C PHE A 975 -2.11 -8.05 0.88
N PRO A 976 -1.89 -9.37 0.71
CA PRO A 976 -2.96 -10.35 0.86
C PRO A 976 -3.37 -10.50 2.33
N ALA A 977 -4.64 -10.83 2.57
CA ALA A 977 -5.18 -11.13 3.88
C ALA A 977 -5.75 -12.55 3.94
N ALA A 978 -5.73 -13.15 5.13
CA ALA A 978 -6.31 -14.45 5.42
C ALA A 978 -7.57 -14.36 6.30
N TRP A 979 -7.74 -13.27 7.07
CA TRP A 979 -8.77 -13.15 8.11
C TRP A 979 -9.84 -12.10 7.82
N GLY A 980 -9.53 -11.13 6.96
CA GLY A 980 -10.46 -10.12 6.45
C GLY A 980 -10.52 -10.13 4.92
N VAL A 981 -11.61 -9.62 4.35
CA VAL A 981 -11.80 -9.49 2.90
C VAL A 981 -11.16 -8.18 2.41
N CYS A 982 -10.25 -8.18 1.45
CA CYS A 982 -9.07 -9.03 1.46
C CYS A 982 -7.83 -8.14 1.34
N PHE A 983 -7.63 -7.49 0.20
CA PHE A 983 -6.44 -6.69 -0.03
C PHE A 983 -6.48 -5.34 0.68
N ILE A 984 -7.64 -4.71 0.87
CA ILE A 984 -7.74 -3.47 1.64
C ILE A 984 -7.38 -3.74 3.12
N TYR A 985 -7.96 -4.78 3.71
CA TYR A 985 -7.65 -5.23 5.07
C TYR A 985 -6.16 -5.53 5.25
N GLY A 986 -5.61 -6.41 4.41
CA GLY A 986 -4.19 -6.77 4.45
C GLY A 986 -3.28 -5.56 4.27
N THR A 987 -3.64 -4.62 3.39
CA THR A 987 -2.83 -3.41 3.13
C THR A 987 -2.84 -2.44 4.30
N MET A 988 -3.96 -2.28 5.01
CA MET A 988 -4.01 -1.51 6.26
C MET A 988 -3.03 -2.08 7.30
N PHE A 989 -3.07 -3.39 7.54
CA PHE A 989 -2.12 -4.04 8.46
C PHE A 989 -0.68 -3.96 7.97
N GLY A 990 -0.42 -4.20 6.68
CA GLY A 990 0.92 -4.10 6.10
C GLY A 990 1.54 -2.71 6.30
N VAL A 991 0.77 -1.64 6.09
CA VAL A 991 1.20 -0.26 6.36
C VAL A 991 1.49 -0.05 7.84
N ARG A 992 0.56 -0.43 8.72
CA ARG A 992 0.72 -0.33 10.18
C ARG A 992 1.98 -1.04 10.68
N GLY A 993 2.17 -2.30 10.26
CA GLY A 993 3.31 -3.12 10.66
C GLY A 993 4.65 -2.56 10.20
N LEU A 994 4.72 -2.00 8.99
CA LEU A 994 5.94 -1.34 8.51
C LEU A 994 6.24 -0.05 9.28
N LEU A 995 5.24 0.78 9.55
CA LEU A 995 5.38 1.99 10.35
C LEU A 995 5.85 1.66 11.77
N ALA A 996 5.22 0.68 12.42
CA ALA A 996 5.59 0.21 13.75
C ALA A 996 7.00 -0.39 13.82
N ALA A 997 7.48 -0.99 12.72
CA ALA A 997 8.87 -1.44 12.61
C ALA A 997 9.89 -0.30 12.44
N GLY A 998 9.45 0.97 12.43
CA GLY A 998 10.28 2.14 12.26
C GLY A 998 10.49 2.57 10.80
N ALA A 999 9.75 1.99 9.83
CA ALA A 999 9.78 2.52 8.48
C ALA A 999 9.15 3.93 8.47
N PRO A 1000 9.79 4.92 7.84
CA PRO A 1000 9.22 6.25 7.80
C PRO A 1000 7.97 6.29 6.91
N PRO A 1001 7.03 7.24 7.11
CA PRO A 1001 5.82 7.36 6.29
C PRO A 1001 6.07 7.48 4.76
N HIS A 1002 7.23 7.97 4.37
CA HIS A 1002 7.65 8.11 2.97
C HIS A 1002 8.38 6.89 2.42
N ASP A 1003 8.45 5.79 3.17
CA ASP A 1003 9.02 4.54 2.70
C ASP A 1003 8.33 4.08 1.40
N HIS A 1004 9.14 3.57 0.47
CA HIS A 1004 8.67 3.14 -0.84
C HIS A 1004 7.51 2.13 -0.76
N ALA A 1005 7.60 1.14 0.13
CA ALA A 1005 6.56 0.13 0.30
C ALA A 1005 5.24 0.75 0.77
N ILE A 1006 5.31 1.69 1.72
CA ILE A 1006 4.14 2.39 2.27
C ILE A 1006 3.51 3.31 1.21
N ARG A 1007 4.32 4.07 0.48
CA ARG A 1007 3.83 4.95 -0.61
C ARG A 1007 3.13 4.15 -1.70
N LYS A 1008 3.68 3.00 -2.05
CA LYS A 1008 3.10 2.10 -3.05
C LYS A 1008 1.75 1.51 -2.58
N ALA A 1009 1.66 1.09 -1.33
CA ALA A 1009 0.41 0.68 -0.70
C ALA A 1009 -0.65 1.81 -0.71
N CYS A 1010 -0.26 3.03 -0.33
CA CYS A 1010 -1.17 4.19 -0.35
C CYS A 1010 -1.64 4.54 -1.77
N ALA A 1011 -0.75 4.47 -2.76
CA ALA A 1011 -1.10 4.67 -4.16
C ALA A 1011 -2.10 3.59 -4.65
N TRP A 1012 -1.89 2.34 -4.26
CA TRP A 1012 -2.79 1.24 -4.57
C TRP A 1012 -4.19 1.45 -3.99
N ILE A 1013 -4.29 1.89 -2.72
CA ILE A 1013 -5.57 2.21 -2.06
C ILE A 1013 -6.28 3.34 -2.82
N LYS A 1014 -5.58 4.47 -3.06
CA LYS A 1014 -6.19 5.64 -3.72
C LYS A 1014 -6.69 5.34 -5.14
N ALA A 1015 -6.01 4.47 -5.87
CA ALA A 1015 -6.44 4.05 -7.21
C ALA A 1015 -7.76 3.26 -7.23
N ARG A 1016 -8.28 2.83 -6.07
CA ARG A 1016 -9.51 2.02 -5.90
C ARG A 1016 -10.60 2.75 -5.13
N GLN A 1017 -10.47 4.06 -4.95
CA GLN A 1017 -11.52 4.86 -4.34
C GLN A 1017 -12.67 5.05 -5.35
N GLN A 1018 -13.89 4.75 -4.92
CA GLN A 1018 -15.07 4.88 -5.75
C GLN A 1018 -15.54 6.35 -5.85
N PRO A 1019 -16.37 6.70 -6.85
CA PRO A 1019 -16.84 8.08 -7.05
C PRO A 1019 -17.62 8.69 -5.87
N ASP A 1020 -18.25 7.86 -5.03
CA ASP A 1020 -18.95 8.29 -3.82
C ASP A 1020 -18.01 8.62 -2.64
N GLY A 1021 -16.71 8.36 -2.81
CA GLY A 1021 -15.67 8.60 -1.83
C GLY A 1021 -15.31 7.40 -0.96
N GLY A 1022 -16.07 6.31 -1.02
CA GLY A 1022 -15.78 5.09 -0.27
C GLY A 1022 -14.90 4.10 -1.03
N TRP A 1023 -14.72 2.93 -0.41
CA TRP A 1023 -14.08 1.75 -0.97
C TRP A 1023 -14.95 0.53 -0.71
N GLY A 1024 -14.93 -0.45 -1.62
CA GLY A 1024 -15.63 -1.71 -1.46
C GLY A 1024 -14.85 -2.84 -2.11
N GLU A 1025 -14.75 -3.98 -1.44
CA GLU A 1025 -14.04 -5.16 -1.94
C GLU A 1025 -14.96 -6.37 -1.88
N HIS A 1026 -15.02 -7.13 -2.97
CA HIS A 1026 -15.87 -8.30 -3.06
C HIS A 1026 -15.16 -9.53 -2.49
N HIS A 1027 -15.87 -10.40 -1.78
CA HIS A 1027 -15.31 -11.60 -1.13
C HIS A 1027 -14.58 -12.54 -2.10
N GLU A 1028 -14.98 -12.58 -3.37
CA GLU A 1028 -14.30 -13.36 -4.40
C GLU A 1028 -12.81 -13.02 -4.51
N SER A 1029 -12.38 -11.84 -4.06
CA SER A 1029 -10.97 -11.48 -3.97
C SER A 1029 -10.11 -12.57 -3.32
N ALA A 1030 -10.61 -13.17 -2.23
CA ALA A 1030 -9.90 -14.22 -1.51
C ALA A 1030 -9.90 -15.57 -2.25
N ILE A 1031 -10.98 -15.86 -2.98
CA ILE A 1031 -11.13 -17.08 -3.78
C ILE A 1031 -10.17 -17.03 -4.96
N VAL A 1032 -10.13 -15.91 -5.70
CA VAL A 1032 -9.28 -15.77 -6.90
C VAL A 1032 -7.85 -15.28 -6.61
N GLY A 1033 -7.58 -14.81 -5.39
CA GLY A 1033 -6.27 -14.27 -4.99
C GLY A 1033 -5.89 -12.97 -5.71
N GLN A 1034 -6.88 -12.17 -6.11
CA GLN A 1034 -6.75 -10.91 -6.84
C GLN A 1034 -7.89 -9.96 -6.46
N TYR A 1035 -7.61 -8.66 -6.38
CA TYR A 1035 -8.62 -7.67 -6.00
C TYR A 1035 -9.81 -7.66 -6.98
N ARG A 1036 -11.02 -7.79 -6.43
CA ARG A 1036 -12.30 -7.59 -7.11
C ARG A 1036 -13.03 -6.44 -6.43
N GLU A 1037 -13.27 -5.38 -7.20
CA GLU A 1037 -14.04 -4.23 -6.73
C GLU A 1037 -15.49 -4.65 -6.46
N ASN A 1038 -16.04 -4.23 -5.31
CA ASN A 1038 -17.46 -4.41 -5.03
C ASN A 1038 -18.28 -3.36 -5.80
N ALA A 1039 -19.50 -3.71 -6.22
CA ALA A 1039 -20.42 -2.79 -6.89
C ALA A 1039 -20.79 -1.56 -6.05
N ARG A 1040 -20.63 -1.61 -4.72
CA ARG A 1040 -20.87 -0.49 -3.81
C ARG A 1040 -19.71 -0.33 -2.83
N SER A 1041 -19.46 0.91 -2.42
CA SER A 1041 -18.63 1.21 -1.27
C SER A 1041 -19.22 0.61 0.01
N GLN A 1042 -18.34 0.15 0.89
CA GLN A 1042 -18.66 -0.47 2.18
C GLN A 1042 -18.01 0.34 3.31
N VAL A 1043 -18.73 0.56 4.40
CA VAL A 1043 -18.29 1.27 5.61
C VAL A 1043 -17.03 0.66 6.20
N ILE A 1044 -16.99 -0.68 6.34
CA ILE A 1044 -15.85 -1.37 6.97
C ILE A 1044 -14.59 -1.22 6.09
N GLN A 1045 -14.71 -1.50 4.78
CA GLN A 1045 -13.61 -1.34 3.82
C GLN A 1045 -13.12 0.10 3.73
N THR A 1046 -14.05 1.05 3.72
CA THR A 1046 -13.72 2.48 3.71
C THR A 1046 -12.94 2.86 4.96
N ALA A 1047 -13.37 2.42 6.15
CA ALA A 1047 -12.68 2.67 7.40
C ALA A 1047 -11.24 2.12 7.41
N TRP A 1048 -11.01 0.92 6.86
CA TRP A 1048 -9.66 0.35 6.72
C TRP A 1048 -8.80 1.14 5.72
N ALA A 1049 -9.36 1.47 4.56
CA ALA A 1049 -8.66 2.25 3.54
C ALA A 1049 -8.22 3.62 4.07
N ILE A 1050 -9.11 4.35 4.75
CA ILE A 1050 -8.74 5.67 5.29
C ILE A 1050 -7.79 5.56 6.48
N THR A 1051 -7.90 4.52 7.32
CA THR A 1051 -6.94 4.27 8.42
C THR A 1051 -5.54 4.12 7.87
N ALA A 1052 -5.36 3.30 6.81
CA ALA A 1052 -4.06 3.14 6.16
C ALA A 1052 -3.47 4.46 5.66
N LEU A 1053 -4.28 5.31 5.01
CA LEU A 1053 -3.85 6.63 4.51
C LEU A 1053 -3.55 7.62 5.64
N LEU A 1054 -4.32 7.56 6.74
CA LEU A 1054 -4.16 8.42 7.91
C LEU A 1054 -2.88 8.08 8.67
N GLU A 1055 -2.66 6.80 8.99
CA GLU A 1055 -1.45 6.30 9.66
C GLU A 1055 -0.19 6.54 8.82
N ALA A 1056 -0.26 6.29 7.50
CA ALA A 1056 0.83 6.58 6.56
C ALA A 1056 1.11 8.08 6.36
N LYS A 1057 0.35 8.96 7.02
CA LYS A 1057 0.44 10.41 6.83
C LYS A 1057 0.38 10.82 5.35
N ASP A 1058 -0.42 10.13 4.53
CA ASP A 1058 -0.51 10.37 3.08
C ASP A 1058 -1.01 11.81 2.80
N PRO A 1059 -0.38 12.57 1.89
CA PRO A 1059 -0.70 13.98 1.67
C PRO A 1059 -2.00 14.22 0.88
N ASP A 1060 -2.64 13.18 0.34
CA ASP A 1060 -3.87 13.29 -0.45
C ASP A 1060 -5.12 13.41 0.44
N TRP A 1061 -5.30 14.62 0.97
CA TRP A 1061 -6.47 14.96 1.77
C TRP A 1061 -7.79 14.92 1.00
N ASP A 1062 -7.79 14.93 -0.33
CA ASP A 1062 -9.02 14.88 -1.13
C ASP A 1062 -9.59 13.47 -1.06
N ALA A 1063 -8.73 12.45 -1.21
CA ALA A 1063 -9.11 11.07 -0.98
C ALA A 1063 -9.57 10.82 0.47
N ILE A 1064 -8.81 11.31 1.46
CA ILE A 1064 -9.11 11.12 2.89
C ILE A 1064 -10.44 11.80 3.28
N ASP A 1065 -10.65 13.07 2.92
CA ASP A 1065 -11.86 13.84 3.26
C ASP A 1065 -13.11 13.26 2.59
N ARG A 1066 -13.01 12.77 1.34
CA ARG A 1066 -14.10 12.04 0.69
C ARG A 1066 -14.49 10.77 1.45
N GLY A 1067 -13.50 9.98 1.90
CA GLY A 1067 -13.76 8.76 2.70
C GLY A 1067 -14.39 9.07 4.05
N ALA A 1068 -13.89 10.08 4.76
CA ALA A 1068 -14.48 10.52 6.03
C ALA A 1068 -15.93 11.02 5.86
N ARG A 1069 -16.21 11.76 4.78
CA ARG A 1069 -17.58 12.19 4.44
C ARG A 1069 -18.48 11.03 4.04
N PHE A 1070 -17.96 10.03 3.33
CA PHE A 1070 -18.71 8.82 3.03
C PHE A 1070 -19.16 8.15 4.34
N LEU A 1071 -18.24 7.90 5.28
CA LEU A 1071 -18.56 7.31 6.59
C LEU A 1071 -19.60 8.14 7.34
N ALA A 1072 -19.45 9.46 7.38
CA ALA A 1072 -20.42 10.34 8.03
C ALA A 1072 -21.80 10.30 7.36
N SER A 1073 -21.85 10.18 6.03
CA SER A 1073 -23.10 10.11 5.28
C SER A 1073 -23.81 8.76 5.37
N ALA A 1074 -23.05 7.68 5.59
CA ALA A 1074 -23.57 6.33 5.76
C ALA A 1074 -24.11 6.06 7.18
N GLN A 1075 -23.78 6.93 8.15
CA GLN A 1075 -24.22 6.76 9.54
C GLN A 1075 -25.73 6.92 9.68
N ARG A 1076 -26.35 6.01 10.44
CA ARG A 1076 -27.79 6.00 10.75
C ARG A 1076 -28.16 7.03 11.80
N ASP A 1077 -29.46 7.28 11.99
CA ASP A 1077 -29.98 8.27 12.95
C ASP A 1077 -29.68 7.93 14.43
N ASP A 1078 -29.52 6.65 14.76
CA ASP A 1078 -29.13 6.17 16.10
C ASP A 1078 -27.61 6.32 16.40
N GLY A 1079 -26.80 6.66 15.39
CA GLY A 1079 -25.33 6.76 15.49
C GLY A 1079 -24.57 5.50 15.10
N THR A 1080 -25.28 4.41 14.78
CA THR A 1080 -24.69 3.17 14.24
C THR A 1080 -24.48 3.27 12.72
N TRP A 1081 -23.80 2.27 12.15
CA TRP A 1081 -23.69 2.10 10.70
C TRP A 1081 -24.53 0.91 10.21
N PRO A 1082 -24.97 0.92 8.93
CA PRO A 1082 -25.77 -0.17 8.37
C PRO A 1082 -25.02 -1.51 8.38
N ALA A 1083 -25.77 -2.61 8.41
CA ALA A 1083 -25.22 -3.92 8.10
C ALA A 1083 -24.85 -3.98 6.61
N GLU A 1084 -23.74 -4.66 6.32
CA GLU A 1084 -23.17 -4.80 4.99
C GLU A 1084 -22.78 -6.27 4.75
N GLU A 1085 -22.28 -6.57 3.56
CA GLU A 1085 -21.70 -7.89 3.26
C GLU A 1085 -20.62 -8.27 4.29
N PRO A 1086 -20.39 -9.58 4.52
CA PRO A 1086 -19.39 -10.04 5.47
C PRO A 1086 -17.98 -9.54 5.11
N ALA A 1087 -17.28 -9.01 6.12
CA ALA A 1087 -15.93 -8.48 5.97
C ALA A 1087 -14.84 -9.44 6.51
N GLY A 1088 -15.24 -10.48 7.24
CA GLY A 1088 -14.35 -11.53 7.73
C GLY A 1088 -14.29 -12.70 6.77
N ILE A 1089 -13.15 -13.39 6.74
CA ILE A 1089 -12.98 -14.59 5.94
C ILE A 1089 -12.08 -15.60 6.63
N PHE A 1090 -12.32 -16.88 6.37
CA PHE A 1090 -11.53 -17.98 6.88
C PHE A 1090 -11.42 -19.08 5.82
N PHE A 1091 -10.26 -19.75 5.74
CA PHE A 1091 -9.98 -20.81 4.76
C PHE A 1091 -10.44 -20.53 3.32
N ARG A 1092 -10.31 -19.26 2.89
CA ARG A 1092 -10.72 -18.68 1.59
C ARG A 1092 -12.20 -18.70 1.24
N THR A 1093 -13.01 -19.58 1.82
CA THR A 1093 -14.42 -19.79 1.40
C THR A 1093 -15.43 -19.58 2.53
N ALA A 1094 -14.98 -19.55 3.79
CA ALA A 1094 -15.85 -19.27 4.93
C ALA A 1094 -15.93 -17.77 5.18
N LEU A 1095 -16.99 -17.12 4.69
CA LEU A 1095 -17.27 -15.73 5.04
C LEU A 1095 -17.85 -15.61 6.44
N LEU A 1096 -17.35 -14.62 7.19
CA LEU A 1096 -17.73 -14.34 8.57
C LEU A 1096 -18.26 -12.91 8.67
N HIS A 1097 -19.42 -12.72 9.31
CA HIS A 1097 -19.84 -11.39 9.73
C HIS A 1097 -19.34 -11.11 11.15
N TYR A 1098 -18.35 -10.22 11.25
CA TYR A 1098 -18.02 -9.57 12.50
C TYR A 1098 -18.95 -8.38 12.71
N THR A 1099 -20.02 -8.59 13.49
CA THR A 1099 -21.13 -7.64 13.61
C THR A 1099 -20.73 -6.26 14.16
N LEU A 1100 -19.64 -6.18 14.94
CA LEU A 1100 -19.13 -4.93 15.52
C LEU A 1100 -18.06 -4.21 14.69
N TYR A 1101 -17.57 -4.77 13.58
CA TYR A 1101 -16.57 -4.10 12.73
C TYR A 1101 -17.08 -2.75 12.22
N LYS A 1102 -18.37 -2.67 11.86
CA LYS A 1102 -19.05 -1.44 11.45
C LYS A 1102 -19.19 -0.40 12.57
N SER A 1103 -18.95 -0.77 13.82
CA SER A 1103 -19.07 0.11 14.98
C SER A 1103 -17.72 0.75 15.29
N TYR A 1104 -16.68 -0.04 15.56
CA TYR A 1104 -15.40 0.51 16.04
C TYR A 1104 -14.44 0.96 14.92
N PHE A 1105 -14.41 0.34 13.74
CA PHE A 1105 -13.49 0.79 12.67
C PHE A 1105 -13.84 2.20 12.14
N PRO A 1106 -15.12 2.56 11.91
CA PRO A 1106 -15.48 3.93 11.56
C PRO A 1106 -15.13 4.93 12.67
N ILE A 1107 -15.29 4.57 13.95
CA ILE A 1107 -14.92 5.44 15.07
C ILE A 1107 -13.41 5.66 15.11
N ALA A 1108 -12.62 4.59 15.04
CA ALA A 1108 -11.15 4.67 15.03
C ALA A 1108 -10.65 5.58 13.90
N SER A 1109 -11.16 5.34 12.70
CA SER A 1109 -10.76 6.08 11.51
C SER A 1109 -11.21 7.54 11.52
N LEU A 1110 -12.42 7.85 11.99
CA LEU A 1110 -12.89 9.23 12.17
C LEU A 1110 -12.14 9.95 13.30
N GLY A 1111 -11.75 9.25 14.36
CA GLY A 1111 -10.92 9.80 15.45
C GLY A 1111 -9.52 10.19 14.97
N LEU A 1112 -8.88 9.31 14.19
CA LEU A 1112 -7.61 9.60 13.51
C LEU A 1112 -7.77 10.76 12.51
N TYR A 1113 -8.86 10.77 11.73
CA TYR A 1113 -9.17 11.84 10.78
C TYR A 1113 -9.28 13.20 11.48
N GLU A 1114 -10.08 13.32 12.54
CA GLU A 1114 -10.25 14.59 13.26
C GLU A 1114 -8.97 15.04 13.97
N THR A 1115 -8.18 14.11 14.49
CA THR A 1115 -6.87 14.42 15.08
C THR A 1115 -5.94 15.04 14.04
N ARG A 1116 -5.76 14.35 12.90
CA ARG A 1116 -4.88 14.81 11.83
C ARG A 1116 -5.41 16.07 11.15
N ARG A 1117 -6.73 16.22 11.05
CA ARG A 1117 -7.38 17.43 10.52
C ARG A 1117 -7.16 18.61 11.44
N ALA A 1118 -7.28 18.44 12.76
CA ALA A 1118 -7.02 19.50 13.73
C ALA A 1118 -5.56 19.97 13.68
N GLU A 1119 -4.60 19.04 13.61
CA GLU A 1119 -3.18 19.33 13.41
C GLU A 1119 -2.94 20.16 12.14
N ARG A 1120 -3.69 19.87 11.07
CA ARG A 1120 -3.67 20.63 9.80
C ARG A 1120 -4.41 21.97 9.85
N GLU A 1121 -5.44 22.12 10.67
CA GLU A 1121 -6.18 23.38 10.82
C GLU A 1121 -5.47 24.38 11.74
N VAL A 1122 -4.71 23.91 12.74
CA VAL A 1122 -3.83 24.78 13.57
C VAL A 1122 -2.86 25.56 12.68
N TRP A 1123 -2.36 24.92 11.61
CA TRP A 1123 -1.58 25.57 10.55
C TRP A 1123 -2.33 26.73 9.85
N GLY A 1124 -3.66 26.74 9.84
CA GLY A 1124 -4.47 27.85 9.30
C GLY A 1124 -4.88 28.94 10.30
N ARG A 1125 -4.94 28.64 11.61
CA ARG A 1125 -5.46 29.53 12.66
C ARG A 1125 -4.42 30.41 13.35
N GLU A 1126 -3.15 29.99 13.44
CA GLU A 1126 -2.05 30.84 13.97
C GLU A 1126 -1.85 32.13 13.14
N ARG A 1127 -2.45 32.19 11.95
CA ARG A 1127 -2.59 33.36 11.08
C ARG A 1127 -3.43 34.51 11.67
N ALA A 1128 -4.38 34.21 12.57
CA ALA A 1128 -5.33 35.18 13.11
C ALA A 1128 -4.89 35.79 14.46
N ALA A 1129 -4.21 35.01 15.31
CA ALA A 1129 -3.77 35.47 16.63
C ALA A 1129 -2.50 36.35 16.57
N ALA A 1130 -1.65 36.18 15.55
CA ALA A 1130 -0.43 37.00 15.37
C ALA A 1130 -0.71 38.38 14.72
N PHE A 1131 -1.97 38.71 14.44
CA PHE A 1131 -2.41 39.97 13.82
C PHE A 1131 -3.46 40.74 14.67
N GLU A 1132 -3.49 40.54 15.99
CA GLU A 1132 -3.99 41.61 16.86
C GLU A 1132 -2.85 42.60 17.10
N PRO A 1133 -2.94 43.86 16.61
CA PRO A 1133 -2.03 44.88 17.08
C PRO A 1133 -2.32 45.06 18.57
N ALA A 1134 -1.29 44.91 19.40
CA ALA A 1134 -1.31 45.39 20.77
C ALA A 1134 -1.57 46.91 20.74
N LEU A 1135 -2.85 47.29 20.74
CA LEU A 1135 -3.32 48.59 21.21
C LEU A 1135 -3.56 48.43 22.70
N GLY A 1136 -2.51 48.71 23.45
CA GLY A 1136 -2.48 48.85 24.90
C GLY A 1136 -1.22 49.62 25.27
#